data_AF-A0A922J8T6-F1
#
_entry.id   AF-A0A922J8T6-F1
#
_cell.length_a   1.000
_cell.length_b   1.000
_cell.length_c   1.000
_cell.angle_alpha   90.00
_cell.angle_beta   90.00
_cell.angle_gamma   90.00
#
_symmetry.space_group_name_H-M   'P 1'
#
loop_
_entity.id
_entity.type
_entity.pdbx_description
1 polymer ?
#
loop_
_entity_poly.entity_id
_entity_poly.type
_entity_poly.pdbx_seq_one_letter_code
_entity_poly.pdbx_strand_id
1 'polypeptide(L)'
;MLEAYKNSSIDWKPSPIVALATSADDSQVAAAREDGSLEIWLVSPGSVGWHCQLTIHGDPNSRVSSLLWCRAGSKGLPCGRLFSSSIDGSVSEWDLFDLKQKTVLNSIGVSIWQISVAPSDNHALATNPTSEHIENGYLSDRLGMDDNETSEAEDDSDSVELHEQPVIEFPRIAIACDDGCVRIYSISDSDELIYAKSLPRVSGRVLSVTWSPDANMIYSGSSDGFIRCWDAKAGLEMYRITAGLGGSGGRPELCVWSLLSLRCGVLVSADSTGSVQFWDSQHGTLLQAHSLHKGDVNALAASPSHNRVFSAGSDGQVILYKLSSETVGPSDDKASSIVMKKWTYVGYVRAHTHDVRALTLAVPISREELFPDEKVKRIRRKEKPVEFSYHKWAHMGVPMLISAGDDTKLFAYSVKEFTKFSPHDISPAPQRVPIQLVHDTVFNKTPLLLVQASHWLDILSIRTKSVAFPDMACGPSGGLAMTDLLARIKAKASRKIICSSISNSGELFAYSDHVRPSLFELKILGAGKSTWTVNKRQLLQKLPFAHSMVFSFDSSRLMIAGHDRKIYVVDVGSSQLVHTFTPCRNLHDEQLQPSEPPITKMFTSSDGQWLAAVNCFGDIYIFNLEILRQHWFISRLDGASVTAGGFPPRNNNVLIITTSSNQVYAFDVEARQLGEWSMQHTFILPKRYQEFPGEVIGLSFLPSSKSSSIIVYSARCSSLLVYFTVV
;
A
#
# COMPACT_ATOMS: atom_id res chain seq x y z
N MET A 1 -20.78 -4.16 35.09
CA MET A 1 -21.51 -3.63 33.93
C MET A 1 -20.55 -2.68 33.22
N LEU A 2 -20.23 -2.90 31.95
CA LEU A 2 -19.44 -1.93 31.19
C LEU A 2 -20.32 -0.74 30.84
N GLU A 3 -19.80 0.47 31.03
CA GLU A 3 -20.41 1.70 30.54
C GLU A 3 -19.75 2.07 29.21
N ALA A 4 -20.55 2.26 28.17
CA ALA A 4 -20.06 2.68 26.87
C ALA A 4 -20.46 4.14 26.64
N TYR A 5 -19.47 5.01 26.46
CA TYR A 5 -19.70 6.42 26.16
C TYR A 5 -19.33 6.70 24.71
N LYS A 6 -20.30 7.20 23.93
CA LYS A 6 -20.06 7.60 22.55
C LYS A 6 -19.57 9.05 22.52
N ASN A 7 -18.49 9.29 21.79
CA ASN A 7 -17.96 10.61 21.51
C ASN A 7 -17.90 10.84 19.99
N SER A 8 -18.47 11.95 19.53
CA SER A 8 -18.48 12.37 18.12
C SER A 8 -17.97 13.80 17.91
N SER A 9 -17.29 14.37 18.91
CA SER A 9 -16.78 15.75 18.89
C SER A 9 -15.45 15.92 18.16
N ILE A 10 -14.78 14.81 17.82
CA ILE A 10 -13.47 14.83 17.18
C ILE A 10 -13.67 14.93 15.67
N ASP A 11 -13.20 16.03 15.09
CA ASP A 11 -13.20 16.22 13.64
C ASP A 11 -12.24 15.22 12.97
N TRP A 12 -12.77 14.39 12.09
CA TRP A 12 -12.01 13.45 11.26
C TRP A 12 -12.12 13.86 9.80
N LYS A 13 -10.98 14.19 9.18
CA LYS A 13 -10.88 14.66 7.79
C LYS A 13 -9.74 13.94 7.07
N PRO A 14 -10.00 12.73 6.55
CA PRO A 14 -9.01 12.01 5.74
C PRO A 14 -8.76 12.74 4.42
N SER A 15 -7.59 12.51 3.82
CA SER A 15 -7.19 13.10 2.54
C SER A 15 -7.57 12.20 1.35
N PRO A 16 -7.96 12.79 0.20
CA PRO A 16 -8.22 12.09 -1.05
C PRO A 16 -7.08 11.22 -1.52
N ILE A 17 -7.39 10.18 -2.30
CA ILE A 17 -6.39 9.35 -2.97
C ILE A 17 -6.26 9.84 -4.41
N VAL A 18 -5.05 10.25 -4.79
CA VAL A 18 -4.79 10.90 -6.08
C VAL A 18 -4.30 9.90 -7.12
N ALA A 19 -3.49 8.92 -6.70
CA ALA A 19 -2.90 7.94 -7.61
C ALA A 19 -2.87 6.55 -6.96
N LEU A 20 -3.01 5.53 -7.81
CA LEU A 20 -2.88 4.11 -7.47
C LEU A 20 -1.87 3.47 -8.41
N ALA A 21 -1.08 2.53 -7.89
CA ALA A 21 -0.26 1.64 -8.72
C ALA A 21 -0.06 0.29 -8.05
N THR A 22 -0.17 -0.78 -8.83
CA THR A 22 0.09 -2.15 -8.36
C THR A 22 1.56 -2.51 -8.55
N SER A 23 2.12 -3.26 -7.60
CA SER A 23 3.47 -3.82 -7.67
C SER A 23 3.67 -4.74 -8.87
N ALA A 24 4.93 -4.99 -9.24
CA ALA A 24 5.28 -5.75 -10.44
C ALA A 24 4.88 -7.24 -10.40
N ASP A 25 4.61 -7.77 -9.21
CA ASP A 25 4.10 -9.12 -8.93
C ASP A 25 2.58 -9.15 -8.76
N ASP A 26 1.90 -8.03 -9.03
CA ASP A 26 0.47 -7.80 -8.86
C ASP A 26 -0.08 -7.98 -7.42
N SER A 27 0.79 -8.14 -6.42
CA SER A 27 0.38 -8.56 -5.06
C SER A 27 0.07 -7.41 -4.10
N GLN A 28 0.63 -6.22 -4.35
CA GLN A 28 0.51 -5.04 -3.50
C GLN A 28 -0.04 -3.86 -4.29
N VAL A 29 -0.79 -3.00 -3.61
CA VAL A 29 -1.36 -1.77 -4.16
C VAL A 29 -0.84 -0.59 -3.37
N ALA A 30 -0.11 0.28 -4.05
CA ALA A 30 0.32 1.56 -3.52
C ALA A 30 -0.78 2.60 -3.76
N ALA A 31 -1.15 3.34 -2.72
CA ALA A 31 -2.12 4.43 -2.77
C ALA A 31 -1.49 5.72 -2.25
N ALA A 32 -1.33 6.71 -3.13
CA ALA A 32 -0.83 8.03 -2.76
C ALA A 32 -1.98 8.97 -2.45
N ARG A 33 -1.88 9.65 -1.31
CA ARG A 33 -2.87 10.63 -0.86
C ARG A 33 -2.43 12.06 -1.14
N GLU A 34 -3.40 12.96 -1.17
CA GLU A 34 -3.16 14.39 -1.44
C GLU A 34 -2.29 15.05 -0.37
N ASP A 35 -2.25 14.51 0.85
CA ASP A 35 -1.43 14.99 1.97
C ASP A 35 0.04 14.52 1.93
N GLY A 36 0.47 13.96 0.79
CA GLY A 36 1.82 13.42 0.57
C GLY A 36 2.10 12.09 1.28
N SER A 37 1.10 11.43 1.90
CA SER A 37 1.28 10.07 2.42
C SER A 37 1.11 9.02 1.34
N LEU A 38 1.85 7.92 1.52
CA LEU A 38 1.77 6.72 0.70
C LEU A 38 1.35 5.55 1.58
N GLU A 39 0.32 4.82 1.16
CA GLU A 39 -0.14 3.60 1.82
C GLU A 39 0.13 2.38 0.94
N ILE A 40 0.66 1.32 1.52
CA ILE A 40 0.85 0.03 0.84
C ILE A 40 -0.17 -0.97 1.37
N TRP A 41 -1.03 -1.43 0.48
CA TRP A 41 -2.10 -2.37 0.74
C TRP A 41 -1.77 -3.72 0.13
N LEU A 42 -1.98 -4.81 0.87
CA LEU A 42 -1.86 -6.16 0.33
C LEU A 42 -2.88 -7.11 0.94
N VAL A 43 -3.05 -8.26 0.29
CA VAL A 43 -3.81 -9.39 0.84
C VAL A 43 -2.78 -10.39 1.35
N SER A 44 -2.43 -10.30 2.63
CA SER A 44 -1.51 -11.27 3.25
C SER A 44 -2.09 -12.68 3.19
N PRO A 45 -1.26 -13.73 3.08
CA PRO A 45 -1.74 -15.10 3.26
C PRO A 45 -2.52 -15.20 4.57
N GLY A 46 -3.76 -15.67 4.51
CA GLY A 46 -4.64 -15.79 5.67
C GLY A 46 -5.38 -14.52 6.11
N SER A 47 -5.17 -13.36 5.49
CA SER A 47 -5.95 -12.15 5.82
C SER A 47 -7.43 -12.31 5.49
N VAL A 48 -8.30 -11.63 6.25
CA VAL A 48 -9.75 -11.58 5.97
C VAL A 48 -10.04 -10.76 4.70
N GLY A 49 -9.12 -9.87 4.33
CA GLY A 49 -9.18 -9.05 3.13
C GLY A 49 -7.92 -8.21 2.94
N TRP A 50 -8.09 -7.03 2.35
CA TRP A 50 -7.00 -6.07 2.17
C TRP A 50 -6.56 -5.48 3.51
N HIS A 51 -5.25 -5.51 3.76
CA HIS A 51 -4.59 -4.96 4.94
C HIS A 51 -3.66 -3.81 4.52
N CYS A 52 -3.72 -2.69 5.24
CA CYS A 52 -2.74 -1.62 5.08
C CYS A 52 -1.50 -1.96 5.91
N GLN A 53 -0.45 -2.43 5.24
CA GLN A 53 0.78 -2.86 5.91
C GLN A 53 1.67 -1.68 6.27
N LEU A 54 1.85 -0.74 5.34
CA LEU A 54 2.77 0.39 5.51
C LEU A 54 2.03 1.71 5.26
N THR A 55 2.34 2.70 6.09
CA THR A 55 2.04 4.10 5.81
C THR A 55 3.34 4.89 5.89
N ILE A 56 3.78 5.43 4.77
CA ILE A 56 4.96 6.27 4.67
C ILE A 56 4.51 7.72 4.58
N HIS A 57 5.07 8.58 5.42
CA HIS A 57 4.78 10.01 5.41
C HIS A 57 5.84 10.74 4.58
N GLY A 58 5.47 11.14 3.37
CA GLY A 58 6.32 11.95 2.49
C GLY A 58 6.33 13.44 2.85
N ASP A 59 6.89 14.24 1.94
CA ASP A 59 6.89 15.69 2.06
C ASP A 59 5.46 16.25 1.93
N PRO A 60 4.94 16.96 2.96
CA PRO A 60 3.59 17.54 2.90
C PRO A 60 3.44 18.64 1.85
N ASN A 61 4.53 19.22 1.35
CA ASN A 61 4.48 20.23 0.29
C ASN A 61 4.46 19.60 -1.11
N SER A 62 4.88 18.34 -1.22
CA SER A 62 4.89 17.60 -2.47
C SER A 62 3.50 17.00 -2.73
N ARG A 63 2.88 17.37 -3.85
CA ARG A 63 1.61 16.78 -4.28
C ARG A 63 1.87 15.74 -5.36
N VAL A 64 1.68 14.48 -5.02
CA VAL A 64 1.83 13.36 -5.95
C VAL A 64 0.76 13.46 -7.04
N SER A 65 1.18 13.36 -8.30
CA SER A 65 0.30 13.33 -9.47
C SER A 65 0.10 11.92 -10.02
N SER A 66 1.15 11.09 -10.03
CA SER A 66 1.10 9.74 -10.58
C SER A 66 2.07 8.81 -9.85
N LEU A 67 1.72 7.52 -9.79
CA LEU A 67 2.51 6.45 -9.18
C LEU A 67 2.91 5.43 -10.24
N LEU A 68 4.07 4.83 -10.06
CA LEU A 68 4.63 3.86 -10.99
C LEU A 68 5.48 2.82 -10.26
N TRP A 69 5.20 1.54 -10.51
CA TRP A 69 6.10 0.46 -10.14
C TRP A 69 6.96 0.08 -11.34
N CYS A 70 8.26 -0.10 -11.11
CA CYS A 70 9.19 -0.59 -12.10
C CYS A 70 9.83 -1.90 -11.62
N ARG A 71 9.86 -2.88 -12.52
CA ARG A 71 10.59 -4.13 -12.34
C ARG A 71 12.05 -3.93 -12.76
N ALA A 72 12.84 -3.23 -11.94
CA ALA A 72 14.26 -3.05 -12.22
C ALA A 72 15.07 -4.29 -11.78
N GLY A 73 16.00 -4.72 -12.63
CA GLY A 73 16.90 -5.85 -12.41
C GLY A 73 18.03 -5.59 -11.40
N SER A 74 18.90 -6.59 -11.23
CA SER A 74 20.04 -6.73 -10.31
C SER A 74 19.77 -6.86 -8.80
N LYS A 75 18.89 -6.05 -8.18
CA LYS A 75 18.47 -6.24 -6.78
C LYS A 75 17.20 -7.09 -6.76
N GLY A 76 17.28 -8.37 -6.39
CA GLY A 76 16.17 -9.34 -6.41
C GLY A 76 14.97 -9.06 -5.49
N LEU A 77 14.45 -7.83 -5.46
CA LEU A 77 13.20 -7.46 -4.79
C LEU A 77 12.02 -7.91 -5.65
N PRO A 78 11.22 -8.90 -5.19
CA PRO A 78 10.14 -9.47 -5.99
C PRO A 78 9.05 -8.45 -6.36
N CYS A 79 8.89 -7.38 -5.59
CA CYS A 79 7.81 -6.40 -5.76
C CYS A 79 8.18 -5.21 -6.67
N GLY A 80 9.46 -5.03 -7.01
CA GLY A 80 9.95 -3.90 -7.82
C GLY A 80 10.24 -2.62 -7.02
N ARG A 81 10.61 -1.55 -7.73
CA ARG A 81 10.87 -0.20 -7.20
C ARG A 81 9.67 0.72 -7.43
N LEU A 82 9.32 1.53 -6.44
CA LEU A 82 8.15 2.41 -6.48
C LEU A 82 8.57 3.87 -6.66
N PHE A 83 8.05 4.51 -7.71
CA PHE A 83 8.26 5.92 -8.01
C PHE A 83 6.95 6.70 -7.95
N SER A 84 7.06 7.98 -7.61
CA SER A 84 5.98 8.95 -7.73
C SER A 84 6.46 10.19 -8.46
N SER A 85 5.66 10.71 -9.37
CA SER A 85 5.81 12.07 -9.86
C SER A 85 5.00 13.05 -9.04
N SER A 86 5.46 14.27 -8.99
CA SER A 86 4.81 15.35 -8.27
C SER A 86 4.52 16.53 -9.20
N ILE A 87 3.49 17.31 -8.85
CA ILE A 87 3.08 18.48 -9.63
C ILE A 87 4.11 19.61 -9.61
N ASP A 88 5.08 19.58 -8.69
CA ASP A 88 6.21 20.51 -8.66
C ASP A 88 7.28 20.16 -9.71
N GLY A 89 7.14 19.04 -10.42
CA GLY A 89 8.09 18.57 -11.41
C GLY A 89 9.20 17.69 -10.86
N SER A 90 9.11 17.24 -9.61
CA SER A 90 10.04 16.28 -9.03
C SER A 90 9.58 14.84 -9.25
N VAL A 91 10.53 13.89 -9.23
CA VAL A 91 10.25 12.45 -9.16
C VAL A 91 10.95 11.89 -7.95
N SER A 92 10.20 11.16 -7.13
CA SER A 92 10.69 10.53 -5.91
C SER A 92 10.56 9.02 -5.99
N GLU A 93 11.54 8.32 -5.42
CA GLU A 93 11.50 6.90 -5.12
C GLU A 93 11.06 6.69 -3.67
N TRP A 94 10.23 5.68 -3.44
CA TRP A 94 9.76 5.32 -2.11
C TRP A 94 10.50 4.08 -1.63
N ASP A 95 11.34 4.27 -0.62
CA ASP A 95 11.99 3.17 0.07
C ASP A 95 11.03 2.57 1.09
N LEU A 96 10.52 1.38 0.77
CA LEU A 96 9.59 0.63 1.62
C LEU A 96 10.28 -0.01 2.83
N PHE A 97 11.61 -0.18 2.77
CA PHE A 97 12.38 -0.75 3.86
C PHE A 97 12.73 0.32 4.89
N ASP A 98 13.22 1.48 4.47
CA ASP A 98 13.56 2.59 5.37
C ASP A 98 12.37 3.51 5.71
N LEU A 99 11.23 3.32 5.05
CA LEU A 99 10.03 4.16 5.15
C LEU A 99 10.31 5.63 4.83
N LYS A 100 11.03 5.87 3.74
CA LYS A 100 11.45 7.22 3.32
C LYS A 100 11.11 7.51 1.86
N GLN A 101 10.81 8.76 1.59
CA GLN A 101 10.74 9.33 0.25
C GLN A 101 12.13 9.88 -0.12
N LYS A 102 12.75 9.35 -1.18
CA LYS A 102 14.01 9.83 -1.73
C LYS A 102 13.75 10.53 -3.06
N THR A 103 14.05 11.81 -3.16
CA THR A 103 13.95 12.52 -4.45
C THR A 103 15.06 12.03 -5.37
N VAL A 104 14.70 11.48 -6.54
CA VAL A 104 15.64 10.97 -7.55
C VAL A 104 15.79 11.94 -8.70
N LEU A 105 14.73 12.70 -9.01
CA LEU A 105 14.77 13.80 -9.96
C LEU A 105 14.32 15.08 -9.26
N ASN A 106 15.21 16.07 -9.21
CA ASN A 106 14.87 17.39 -8.69
C ASN A 106 13.81 18.08 -9.57
N SER A 107 13.10 19.04 -9.00
CA SER A 107 12.10 19.82 -9.73
C SER A 107 12.68 20.40 -11.02
N ILE A 108 12.07 20.05 -12.14
CA ILE A 108 12.37 20.62 -13.47
C ILE A 108 11.73 22.02 -13.62
N GLY A 109 10.96 22.48 -12.63
CA GLY A 109 10.17 23.72 -12.70
C GLY A 109 8.93 23.62 -13.61
N VAL A 110 8.54 22.39 -13.99
CA VAL A 110 7.38 22.10 -14.84
C VAL A 110 6.57 20.98 -14.19
N SER A 111 5.25 21.13 -14.13
CA SER A 111 4.38 20.12 -13.54
C SER A 111 4.40 18.82 -14.33
N ILE A 112 4.49 17.69 -13.62
CA ILE A 112 4.37 16.35 -14.20
C ILE A 112 2.95 15.84 -13.95
N TRP A 113 2.26 15.43 -15.01
CA TRP A 113 0.88 14.92 -14.93
C TRP A 113 0.81 13.40 -14.80
N GLN A 114 1.55 12.68 -15.63
CA GLN A 114 1.57 11.22 -15.61
C GLN A 114 2.96 10.67 -15.93
N ILE A 115 3.29 9.52 -15.35
CA ILE A 115 4.47 8.73 -15.67
C ILE A 115 4.06 7.33 -16.11
N SER A 116 4.84 6.74 -17.02
CA SER A 116 4.59 5.38 -17.53
C SER A 116 5.89 4.65 -17.83
N VAL A 117 5.99 3.38 -17.43
CA VAL A 117 7.16 2.53 -17.66
C VAL A 117 7.01 1.76 -18.98
N ALA A 118 8.11 1.63 -19.71
CA ALA A 118 8.18 0.76 -20.87
C ALA A 118 8.07 -0.71 -20.42
N PRO A 119 7.26 -1.54 -21.10
CA PRO A 119 7.26 -2.97 -20.84
C PRO A 119 8.64 -3.56 -21.16
N SER A 120 9.13 -4.45 -20.31
CA SER A 120 10.38 -5.19 -20.51
C SER A 120 10.11 -6.49 -21.28
N ASP A 121 10.79 -6.70 -22.41
CA ASP A 121 10.69 -7.94 -23.18
C ASP A 121 11.30 -9.12 -22.40
N ASN A 122 10.45 -9.99 -21.86
CA ASN A 122 10.87 -11.27 -21.28
C ASN A 122 11.22 -12.33 -22.35
N HIS A 123 11.32 -11.96 -23.63
CA HIS A 123 11.55 -12.90 -24.72
C HIS A 123 13.00 -13.44 -24.81
N ALA A 124 13.94 -12.94 -24.00
CA ALA A 124 15.34 -13.38 -24.03
C ALA A 124 15.71 -14.47 -23.01
N LEU A 125 14.81 -14.89 -22.10
CA LEU A 125 15.10 -15.92 -21.07
C LEU A 125 14.35 -17.25 -21.26
N ALA A 126 13.64 -17.43 -22.38
CA ALA A 126 12.92 -18.66 -22.71
C ALA A 126 13.48 -19.33 -23.98
N THR A 127 14.79 -19.57 -24.02
CA THR A 127 15.40 -20.51 -24.98
C THR A 127 16.42 -21.41 -24.28
N ASN A 128 15.93 -22.43 -23.59
CA ASN A 128 16.70 -23.65 -23.35
C ASN A 128 15.92 -24.82 -23.99
N PRO A 129 16.39 -25.41 -25.11
CA PRO A 129 15.89 -26.69 -25.56
C PRO A 129 16.65 -27.77 -24.80
N THR A 130 16.14 -28.20 -23.64
CA THR A 130 16.60 -29.44 -23.01
C THR A 130 15.67 -30.57 -23.42
N SER A 131 16.04 -31.29 -24.48
CA SER A 131 15.64 -32.69 -24.65
C SER A 131 16.88 -33.55 -24.48
N GLU A 132 17.17 -33.91 -23.22
CA GLU A 132 17.99 -35.08 -22.92
C GLU A 132 17.20 -36.32 -23.35
N HIS A 133 17.66 -37.01 -24.39
CA HIS A 133 17.30 -38.40 -24.61
C HIS A 133 18.37 -39.28 -23.98
N ILE A 134 17.92 -40.00 -22.95
CA ILE A 134 18.63 -40.99 -22.15
C ILE A 134 19.09 -42.17 -23.04
N GLU A 135 20.32 -42.61 -22.77
CA GLU A 135 21.01 -43.76 -23.33
C GLU A 135 20.19 -45.07 -23.29
N ASN A 136 20.39 -45.91 -24.30
CA ASN A 136 20.41 -47.37 -24.15
C ASN A 136 21.48 -47.93 -25.09
N GLY A 137 22.43 -48.69 -24.53
CA GLY A 137 23.66 -49.10 -25.18
C GLY A 137 23.53 -50.25 -26.17
N TYR A 138 24.63 -50.55 -26.85
CA TYR A 138 25.24 -51.89 -27.03
C TYR A 138 26.60 -51.72 -27.72
N LEU A 139 27.57 -52.52 -27.28
CA LEU A 139 28.95 -52.62 -27.75
C LEU A 139 29.07 -53.29 -29.14
N SER A 140 29.91 -52.75 -30.03
CA SER A 140 30.89 -53.50 -30.85
C SER A 140 31.80 -52.51 -31.61
N ASP A 141 33.09 -52.39 -31.27
CA ASP A 141 34.23 -53.21 -31.75
C ASP A 141 34.77 -52.81 -33.15
N ARG A 142 35.89 -52.05 -33.11
CA ARG A 142 37.13 -52.09 -33.95
C ARG A 142 37.16 -51.83 -35.48
N LEU A 143 38.33 -51.24 -35.84
CA LEU A 143 39.02 -51.05 -37.15
C LEU A 143 38.53 -49.84 -37.97
N GLY A 144 39.35 -48.96 -38.58
CA GLY A 144 40.79 -48.88 -38.79
C GLY A 144 41.08 -48.13 -40.11
N MET A 145 42.04 -47.19 -40.06
CA MET A 145 42.93 -46.68 -41.15
C MET A 145 42.45 -45.81 -42.33
N ASP A 146 43.35 -44.84 -42.61
CA ASP A 146 43.77 -44.17 -43.87
C ASP A 146 42.79 -43.20 -44.57
N ASP A 147 43.19 -42.09 -45.22
CA ASP A 147 44.44 -41.33 -45.39
C ASP A 147 44.10 -40.04 -46.19
N ASN A 148 45.01 -39.05 -46.16
CA ASN A 148 45.24 -38.01 -47.21
C ASN A 148 44.14 -36.96 -47.50
N GLU A 149 44.41 -35.71 -47.91
CA GLU A 149 45.62 -34.96 -48.27
C GLU A 149 45.26 -33.46 -48.28
N THR A 150 46.30 -32.65 -48.15
CA THR A 150 46.46 -31.19 -48.37
C THR A 150 45.48 -30.45 -49.28
N SER A 151 45.12 -29.21 -48.92
CA SER A 151 45.34 -28.04 -49.79
C SER A 151 45.16 -26.72 -49.02
N GLU A 152 46.15 -25.84 -49.21
CA GLU A 152 46.17 -24.46 -48.76
C GLU A 152 45.27 -23.60 -49.65
N ALA A 153 44.53 -22.68 -49.04
CA ALA A 153 44.04 -21.47 -49.68
C ALA A 153 43.98 -20.36 -48.64
N GLU A 154 44.89 -19.40 -48.79
CA GLU A 154 44.77 -18.07 -48.20
C GLU A 154 43.56 -17.39 -48.83
N ASP A 155 42.65 -16.88 -48.01
CA ASP A 155 41.74 -15.83 -48.43
C ASP A 155 41.51 -14.86 -47.27
N ASP A 156 41.94 -13.62 -47.51
CA ASP A 156 41.74 -12.45 -46.68
C ASP A 156 40.25 -12.16 -46.53
N SER A 157 39.75 -12.18 -45.30
CA SER A 157 38.64 -11.31 -44.92
C SER A 157 38.76 -10.90 -43.45
N ASP A 158 39.11 -9.63 -43.23
CA ASP A 158 38.96 -8.93 -41.96
C ASP A 158 37.48 -8.93 -41.55
N SER A 159 37.05 -9.97 -40.82
CA SER A 159 35.83 -9.90 -40.03
C SER A 159 36.20 -9.49 -38.61
N VAL A 160 36.07 -8.20 -38.32
CA VAL A 160 36.08 -7.68 -36.96
C VAL A 160 34.87 -8.30 -36.25
N GLU A 161 35.11 -9.32 -35.42
CA GLU A 161 34.13 -9.78 -34.44
C GLU A 161 33.89 -8.64 -33.45
N LEU A 162 32.87 -7.82 -33.73
CA LEU A 162 32.26 -6.98 -32.72
C LEU A 162 31.64 -7.94 -31.70
N HIS A 163 32.36 -8.15 -30.60
CA HIS A 163 31.76 -8.62 -29.36
C HIS A 163 30.64 -7.64 -28.97
N GLU A 164 29.41 -7.92 -29.42
CA GLU A 164 28.21 -7.32 -28.85
C GLU A 164 28.15 -7.79 -27.39
N GLN A 165 28.66 -6.96 -26.50
CA GLN A 165 28.35 -7.06 -25.09
C GLN A 165 26.82 -7.05 -24.96
N PRO A 166 26.22 -7.91 -24.14
CA PRO A 166 24.79 -7.86 -23.90
C PRO A 166 24.47 -6.47 -23.35
N VAL A 167 23.82 -5.64 -24.16
CA VAL A 167 23.33 -4.33 -23.72
C VAL A 167 22.28 -4.63 -22.66
N ILE A 168 22.65 -4.40 -21.39
CA ILE A 168 21.69 -4.43 -20.30
C ILE A 168 20.75 -3.24 -20.54
N GLU A 169 19.62 -3.49 -21.21
CA GLU A 169 18.61 -2.47 -21.44
C GLU A 169 17.97 -2.10 -20.09
N PHE A 170 18.36 -0.95 -19.57
CA PHE A 170 17.72 -0.36 -18.40
C PHE A 170 16.25 -0.05 -18.69
N PRO A 171 15.33 -0.26 -17.73
CA PRO A 171 13.93 0.06 -17.93
C PRO A 171 13.76 1.56 -18.17
N ARG A 172 12.92 1.92 -19.16
CA ARG A 172 12.67 3.30 -19.57
C ARG A 172 11.35 3.80 -18.99
N ILE A 173 11.32 5.06 -18.56
CA ILE A 173 10.12 5.77 -18.09
C ILE A 173 9.86 6.94 -19.03
N ALA A 174 8.60 7.11 -19.45
CA ALA A 174 8.11 8.31 -20.10
C ALA A 174 7.36 9.19 -19.09
N ILE A 175 7.61 10.49 -19.15
CA ILE A 175 7.06 11.51 -18.26
C ILE A 175 6.28 12.53 -19.09
N ALA A 176 4.99 12.68 -18.82
CA ALA A 176 4.12 13.69 -19.41
C ALA A 176 4.18 15.00 -18.61
N CYS A 177 4.58 16.08 -19.27
CA CYS A 177 4.78 17.38 -18.64
C CYS A 177 3.78 18.44 -19.13
N ASP A 178 3.52 19.42 -18.26
CA ASP A 178 2.62 20.55 -18.54
C ASP A 178 3.11 21.43 -19.70
N ASP A 179 4.42 21.45 -19.95
CA ASP A 179 5.05 22.27 -20.98
C ASP A 179 4.95 21.69 -22.40
N GLY A 180 4.11 20.69 -22.61
CA GLY A 180 3.89 20.05 -23.91
C GLY A 180 4.98 19.06 -24.32
N CYS A 181 5.92 18.71 -23.42
CA CYS A 181 6.97 17.75 -23.72
C CYS A 181 6.68 16.39 -23.07
N VAL A 182 7.10 15.32 -23.74
CA VAL A 182 7.28 14.01 -23.12
C VAL A 182 8.76 13.75 -22.94
N ARG A 183 9.21 13.53 -21.71
CA ARG A 183 10.62 13.27 -21.39
C ARG A 183 10.82 11.80 -21.07
N ILE A 184 11.88 11.21 -21.59
CA ILE A 184 12.23 9.80 -21.40
C ILE A 184 13.47 9.71 -20.53
N TYR A 185 13.38 8.90 -19.49
CA TYR A 185 14.46 8.60 -18.56
C TYR A 185 14.72 7.09 -18.54
N SER A 186 15.96 6.68 -18.29
CA SER A 186 16.34 5.30 -18.04
C SER A 186 16.61 5.12 -16.54
N ILE A 187 16.20 4.00 -15.97
CA ILE A 187 16.40 3.71 -14.56
C ILE A 187 17.64 2.85 -14.41
N SER A 188 18.68 3.43 -13.82
CA SER A 188 19.91 2.70 -13.51
C SER A 188 19.78 1.84 -12.24
N ASP A 189 20.67 0.84 -12.11
CA ASP A 189 20.83 0.03 -10.89
C ASP A 189 21.36 0.86 -9.69
N SER A 190 22.01 2.00 -9.95
CA SER A 190 22.53 2.93 -8.92
C SER A 190 21.47 3.84 -8.30
N ASP A 191 20.20 3.49 -8.47
CA ASP A 191 19.02 4.23 -7.98
C ASP A 191 18.88 5.67 -8.52
N GLU A 192 19.48 5.97 -9.67
CA GLU A 192 19.40 7.29 -10.33
C GLU A 192 18.62 7.22 -11.65
N LEU A 193 17.88 8.30 -11.96
CA LEU A 193 17.19 8.49 -13.22
C LEU A 193 18.10 9.20 -14.21
N ILE A 194 18.47 8.51 -15.28
CA ILE A 194 19.33 9.03 -16.33
C ILE A 194 18.45 9.61 -17.44
N TYR A 195 18.59 10.90 -17.73
CA TYR A 195 17.88 11.53 -18.85
C TYR A 195 18.31 10.90 -20.18
N ALA A 196 17.36 10.39 -20.95
CA ALA A 196 17.63 9.81 -22.26
C ALA A 196 17.35 10.81 -23.40
N LYS A 197 16.11 11.30 -23.49
CA LYS A 197 15.69 12.24 -24.55
C LYS A 197 14.38 12.95 -24.20
N SER A 198 14.07 14.02 -24.93
CA SER A 198 12.76 14.69 -24.92
C SER A 198 12.15 14.57 -26.30
N LEU A 199 10.85 14.27 -26.35
CA LEU A 199 10.07 14.32 -27.57
C LEU A 199 9.76 15.79 -27.92
N PRO A 200 9.51 16.09 -29.21
CA PRO A 200 9.15 17.44 -29.66
C PRO A 200 8.00 18.06 -28.86
N ARG A 201 8.14 19.34 -28.51
CA ARG A 201 7.12 20.09 -27.76
C ARG A 201 5.84 20.25 -28.59
N VAL A 202 4.70 20.05 -27.94
CA VAL A 202 3.36 20.26 -28.50
C VAL A 202 2.70 21.50 -27.90
N SER A 203 1.63 22.00 -28.53
CA SER A 203 0.97 23.25 -28.12
C SER A 203 0.15 23.15 -26.83
N GLY A 204 -0.40 21.96 -26.53
CA GLY A 204 -1.16 21.70 -25.31
C GLY A 204 -0.33 21.06 -24.20
N ARG A 205 -0.92 20.97 -23.00
CA ARG A 205 -0.32 20.22 -21.88
C ARG A 205 -0.39 18.74 -22.20
N VAL A 206 0.68 17.98 -21.95
CA VAL A 206 0.59 16.52 -22.02
C VAL A 206 0.07 16.02 -20.68
N LEU A 207 -1.14 15.47 -20.69
CA LEU A 207 -1.86 15.04 -19.49
C LEU A 207 -1.68 13.54 -19.24
N SER A 208 -1.55 12.76 -20.32
CA SER A 208 -1.41 11.31 -20.23
C SER A 208 -0.35 10.76 -21.17
N VAL A 209 0.28 9.66 -20.75
CA VAL A 209 1.28 8.94 -21.54
C VAL A 209 1.21 7.44 -21.30
N THR A 210 1.35 6.64 -22.36
CA THR A 210 1.41 5.18 -22.28
C THR A 210 2.32 4.61 -23.37
N TRP A 211 2.98 3.49 -23.08
CA TRP A 211 3.80 2.76 -24.04
C TRP A 211 2.97 1.75 -24.81
N SER A 212 3.36 1.43 -26.03
CA SER A 212 2.88 0.22 -26.70
C SER A 212 3.40 -1.04 -26.00
N PRO A 213 2.71 -2.19 -26.12
CA PRO A 213 3.12 -3.43 -25.46
C PRO A 213 4.50 -3.95 -25.88
N ASP A 214 4.97 -3.54 -27.05
CA ASP A 214 6.29 -3.85 -27.63
C ASP A 214 7.34 -2.75 -27.37
N ALA A 215 7.02 -1.73 -26.57
CA ALA A 215 7.87 -0.59 -26.24
C ALA A 215 8.45 0.21 -27.44
N ASN A 216 7.92 0.01 -28.64
CA ASN A 216 8.38 0.70 -29.86
C ASN A 216 7.69 2.05 -30.07
N MET A 217 6.48 2.22 -29.53
CA MET A 217 5.67 3.43 -29.66
C MET A 217 5.35 4.03 -28.29
N ILE A 218 5.26 5.36 -28.24
CA ILE A 218 4.73 6.11 -27.11
C ILE A 218 3.49 6.85 -27.58
N TYR A 219 2.42 6.78 -26.80
CA TYR A 219 1.19 7.53 -27.03
C TYR A 219 1.06 8.62 -25.98
N SER A 220 0.81 9.86 -26.39
CA SER A 220 0.65 10.99 -25.49
C SER A 220 -0.67 11.72 -25.73
N GLY A 221 -1.48 11.87 -24.69
CA GLY A 221 -2.75 12.58 -24.72
C GLY A 221 -2.58 14.00 -24.20
N SER A 222 -3.11 14.96 -24.94
CA SER A 222 -2.90 16.38 -24.68
C SER A 222 -4.20 17.15 -24.46
N SER A 223 -4.10 18.33 -23.84
CA SER A 223 -5.21 19.27 -23.61
C SER A 223 -5.67 20.00 -24.89
N ASP A 224 -4.98 19.79 -26.01
CA ASP A 224 -5.37 20.30 -27.34
C ASP A 224 -6.32 19.35 -28.10
N GLY A 225 -6.77 18.28 -27.45
CA GLY A 225 -7.67 17.28 -28.02
C GLY A 225 -7.01 16.30 -28.98
N PHE A 226 -5.67 16.28 -29.07
CA PHE A 226 -4.95 15.34 -29.90
C PHE A 226 -4.26 14.25 -29.06
N ILE A 227 -4.24 13.04 -29.61
CA ILE A 227 -3.37 11.96 -29.17
C ILE A 227 -2.25 11.86 -30.19
N ARG A 228 -1.00 12.00 -29.76
CA ARG A 228 0.18 11.88 -30.63
C ARG A 228 0.87 10.56 -30.41
N CYS A 229 1.33 9.97 -31.50
CA CYS A 229 1.94 8.66 -31.54
C CYS A 229 3.38 8.84 -32.00
N TRP A 230 4.32 8.45 -31.13
CA TRP A 230 5.74 8.72 -31.31
C TRP A 230 6.49 7.41 -31.46
N ASP A 231 7.46 7.37 -32.37
CA ASP A 231 8.45 6.32 -32.38
C ASP A 231 9.36 6.49 -31.15
N ALA A 232 9.45 5.48 -30.28
CA ALA A 232 10.23 5.56 -29.04
C ALA A 232 11.74 5.64 -29.30
N LYS A 233 12.24 4.98 -30.35
CA LYS A 233 13.67 4.94 -30.72
C LYS A 233 14.07 6.24 -31.40
N ALA A 234 13.40 6.58 -32.50
CA ALA A 234 13.67 7.79 -33.28
C ALA A 234 13.23 9.07 -32.53
N GLY A 235 12.15 9.02 -31.76
CA GLY A 235 11.57 10.19 -31.08
C GLY A 235 10.81 11.11 -32.02
N LEU A 236 10.35 10.58 -33.15
CA LEU A 236 9.63 11.32 -34.18
C LEU A 236 8.13 11.08 -34.03
N GLU A 237 7.33 12.12 -34.32
CA GLU A 237 5.87 11.98 -34.42
C GLU A 237 5.55 11.19 -35.68
N MET A 238 4.97 10.00 -35.51
CA MET A 238 4.59 9.13 -36.62
C MET A 238 3.24 9.56 -37.20
N TYR A 239 2.27 9.78 -36.32
CA TYR A 239 0.94 10.28 -36.67
C TYR A 239 0.21 10.83 -35.44
N ARG A 240 -0.90 11.51 -35.69
CA ARG A 240 -1.80 12.07 -34.66
C ARG A 240 -3.23 11.62 -34.87
N ILE A 241 -3.94 11.45 -33.76
CA ILE A 241 -5.36 11.12 -33.69
C ILE A 241 -6.09 12.33 -33.12
N THR A 242 -7.21 12.72 -33.73
CA THR A 242 -8.08 13.78 -33.18
C THR A 242 -9.12 13.13 -32.28
N ALA A 243 -9.03 13.36 -30.97
CA ALA A 243 -10.00 12.83 -30.02
C ALA A 243 -11.28 13.69 -30.01
N GLY A 244 -12.42 13.05 -29.75
CA GLY A 244 -13.73 13.70 -29.69
C GLY A 244 -14.60 13.50 -30.94
N LEU A 245 -15.90 13.40 -30.70
CA LEU A 245 -16.92 13.32 -31.76
C LEU A 245 -17.24 14.76 -32.20
N GLY A 246 -16.72 15.19 -33.35
CA GLY A 246 -16.75 16.59 -33.82
C GLY A 246 -18.13 17.25 -33.91
N GLY A 247 -18.65 17.72 -32.78
CA GLY A 247 -19.90 18.48 -32.66
C GLY A 247 -19.67 19.99 -32.56
N SER A 248 -20.32 20.74 -33.45
CA SER A 248 -20.56 22.20 -33.50
C SER A 248 -19.65 23.18 -32.74
N GLY A 249 -18.90 23.96 -33.52
CA GLY A 249 -18.87 25.42 -33.41
C GLY A 249 -18.29 26.04 -32.13
N GLY A 250 -16.96 26.10 -32.06
CA GLY A 250 -16.18 26.74 -31.00
C GLY A 250 -15.54 25.70 -30.09
N ARG A 251 -14.37 25.18 -30.47
CA ARG A 251 -13.68 24.08 -29.78
C ARG A 251 -13.56 24.38 -28.28
N PRO A 252 -14.33 23.73 -27.38
CA PRO A 252 -13.89 23.64 -26.00
C PRO A 252 -12.56 22.87 -25.99
N GLU A 253 -11.62 23.27 -25.12
CA GLU A 253 -10.34 22.57 -24.94
C GLU A 253 -10.61 21.14 -24.44
N LEU A 254 -10.60 20.16 -25.35
CA LEU A 254 -10.79 18.75 -25.02
C LEU A 254 -9.53 18.20 -24.36
N CYS A 255 -9.66 17.66 -23.16
CA CYS A 255 -8.55 17.10 -22.41
C CYS A 255 -8.56 15.58 -22.49
N VAL A 256 -7.45 14.98 -22.93
CA VAL A 256 -7.27 13.52 -22.91
C VAL A 256 -6.60 13.11 -21.59
N TRP A 257 -7.43 12.79 -20.60
CA TRP A 257 -7.01 12.53 -19.22
C TRP A 257 -6.29 11.20 -19.03
N SER A 258 -6.66 10.16 -19.78
CA SER A 258 -6.07 8.83 -19.61
C SER A 258 -5.94 8.08 -20.94
N LEU A 259 -4.85 7.35 -21.08
CA LEU A 259 -4.56 6.47 -22.21
C LEU A 259 -4.18 5.08 -21.71
N LEU A 260 -4.63 4.06 -22.44
CA LEU A 260 -4.35 2.66 -22.15
C LEU A 260 -4.11 1.89 -23.44
N SER A 261 -2.91 1.32 -23.57
CA SER A 261 -2.56 0.46 -24.71
C SER A 261 -2.87 -1.01 -24.41
N LEU A 262 -3.56 -1.70 -25.32
CA LEU A 262 -3.95 -3.10 -25.17
C LEU A 262 -3.11 -4.02 -26.06
N ARG A 263 -2.86 -5.24 -25.57
CA ARG A 263 -2.13 -6.29 -26.31
C ARG A 263 -2.77 -6.68 -27.64
N CYS A 264 -4.03 -6.36 -27.87
CA CYS A 264 -4.73 -6.61 -29.13
C CYS A 264 -4.50 -5.52 -30.21
N GLY A 265 -3.59 -4.57 -29.98
CA GLY A 265 -3.33 -3.48 -30.92
C GLY A 265 -4.40 -2.38 -30.88
N VAL A 266 -5.13 -2.26 -29.77
CA VAL A 266 -6.14 -1.22 -29.56
C VAL A 266 -5.62 -0.22 -28.54
N LEU A 267 -5.66 1.07 -28.89
CA LEU A 267 -5.43 2.17 -27.97
C LEU A 267 -6.78 2.63 -27.43
N VAL A 268 -6.90 2.78 -26.12
CA VAL A 268 -8.09 3.33 -25.46
C VAL A 268 -7.77 4.72 -24.93
N SER A 269 -8.64 5.68 -25.21
CA SER A 269 -8.55 7.04 -24.68
C SER A 269 -9.79 7.42 -23.90
N ALA A 270 -9.58 8.22 -22.87
CA ALA A 270 -10.60 8.77 -22.00
C ALA A 270 -10.45 10.30 -21.98
N ASP A 271 -11.56 11.01 -22.18
CA ASP A 271 -11.56 12.47 -22.34
C ASP A 271 -12.48 13.21 -21.35
N SER A 272 -12.35 14.55 -21.33
CA SER A 272 -13.16 15.46 -20.52
C SER A 272 -14.64 15.53 -20.94
N THR A 273 -15.03 14.94 -22.07
CA THR A 273 -16.44 14.92 -22.50
C THR A 273 -17.22 13.75 -21.92
N GLY A 274 -16.57 12.87 -21.15
CA GLY A 274 -17.17 11.62 -20.68
C GLY A 274 -17.09 10.47 -21.69
N SER A 275 -16.28 10.63 -22.75
CA SER A 275 -16.16 9.64 -23.81
C SER A 275 -14.97 8.70 -23.61
N VAL A 276 -15.22 7.41 -23.79
CA VAL A 276 -14.19 6.37 -23.88
C VAL A 276 -14.12 5.88 -25.33
N GLN A 277 -13.00 6.13 -26.00
CA GLN A 277 -12.81 5.87 -27.42
C GLN A 277 -11.75 4.77 -27.61
N PHE A 278 -12.02 3.85 -28.54
CA PHE A 278 -11.17 2.72 -28.88
C PHE A 278 -10.65 2.93 -30.30
N TRP A 279 -9.34 2.88 -30.46
CA TRP A 279 -8.63 3.20 -31.69
C TRP A 279 -7.78 2.04 -32.15
N ASP A 280 -7.63 1.88 -33.45
CA ASP A 280 -6.58 1.05 -34.01
C ASP A 280 -5.23 1.73 -33.74
N SER A 281 -4.36 1.05 -33.00
CA SER A 281 -3.04 1.56 -32.63
C SER A 281 -2.04 1.58 -33.78
N GLN A 282 -2.31 0.90 -34.91
CA GLN A 282 -1.43 0.92 -36.08
C GLN A 282 -1.76 2.06 -37.03
N HIS A 283 -3.05 2.28 -37.29
CA HIS A 283 -3.52 3.25 -38.28
C HIS A 283 -4.10 4.53 -37.66
N GLY A 284 -4.32 4.55 -36.34
CA GLY A 284 -4.93 5.69 -35.64
C GLY A 284 -6.41 5.91 -35.97
N THR A 285 -7.11 4.87 -36.45
CA THR A 285 -8.52 4.97 -36.86
C THR A 285 -9.46 4.68 -35.68
N LEU A 286 -10.58 5.41 -35.62
CA LEU A 286 -11.58 5.18 -34.59
C LEU A 286 -12.31 3.87 -34.86
N LEU A 287 -12.22 2.92 -33.93
CA LEU A 287 -12.99 1.68 -33.98
C LEU A 287 -14.37 1.91 -33.37
N GLN A 288 -14.40 2.47 -32.15
CA GLN A 288 -15.64 2.69 -31.39
C GLN A 288 -15.52 3.87 -30.43
N ALA A 289 -16.63 4.56 -30.18
CA ALA A 289 -16.73 5.61 -29.18
C ALA A 289 -17.94 5.34 -28.26
N HIS A 290 -17.72 5.42 -26.95
CA HIS A 290 -18.75 5.24 -25.93
C HIS A 290 -18.81 6.47 -25.02
N SER A 291 -19.82 7.32 -25.20
CA SER A 291 -20.07 8.50 -24.35
C SER A 291 -21.07 8.16 -23.24
N LEU A 292 -20.61 7.42 -22.24
CA LEU A 292 -21.46 6.88 -21.16
C LEU A 292 -21.30 7.61 -19.83
N HIS A 293 -20.12 8.17 -19.56
CA HIS A 293 -19.90 8.96 -18.34
C HIS A 293 -20.56 10.33 -18.47
N LYS A 294 -21.01 10.87 -17.35
CA LYS A 294 -21.66 12.20 -17.29
C LYS A 294 -20.69 13.35 -17.04
N GLY A 295 -19.42 13.04 -16.83
CA GLY A 295 -18.34 14.00 -16.63
C GLY A 295 -17.01 13.37 -17.04
N ASP A 296 -15.91 14.05 -16.74
CA ASP A 296 -14.55 13.69 -17.11
C ASP A 296 -14.21 12.24 -16.75
N VAL A 297 -13.58 11.52 -17.68
CA VAL A 297 -13.08 10.16 -17.43
C VAL A 297 -11.61 10.24 -17.04
N ASN A 298 -11.32 10.12 -15.73
CA ASN A 298 -10.00 10.38 -15.17
C ASN A 298 -9.04 9.18 -15.28
N ALA A 299 -9.56 7.95 -15.27
CA ALA A 299 -8.72 6.75 -15.20
C ALA A 299 -9.25 5.60 -16.04
N LEU A 300 -8.31 4.82 -16.58
CA LEU A 300 -8.54 3.58 -17.33
C LEU A 300 -7.72 2.43 -16.74
N ALA A 301 -8.27 1.21 -16.79
CA ALA A 301 -7.54 -0.01 -16.43
C ALA A 301 -7.97 -1.20 -17.31
N ALA A 302 -7.05 -2.10 -17.62
CA ALA A 302 -7.34 -3.36 -18.32
C ALA A 302 -7.33 -4.56 -17.37
N SER A 303 -8.10 -5.59 -17.68
CA SER A 303 -7.89 -6.91 -17.06
C SER A 303 -6.56 -7.52 -17.49
N PRO A 304 -6.00 -8.49 -16.74
CA PRO A 304 -4.76 -9.16 -17.14
C PRO A 304 -4.88 -9.81 -18.51
N SER A 305 -6.07 -10.29 -18.90
CA SER A 305 -6.35 -10.85 -20.22
C SER A 305 -6.52 -9.83 -21.36
N HIS A 306 -6.53 -8.52 -21.08
CA HIS A 306 -6.84 -7.43 -22.03
C HIS A 306 -8.13 -7.60 -22.86
N ASN A 307 -9.08 -8.40 -22.35
CA ASN A 307 -10.41 -8.57 -22.97
C ASN A 307 -11.51 -7.80 -22.23
N ARG A 308 -11.14 -7.10 -21.15
CA ARG A 308 -12.00 -6.21 -20.38
C ARG A 308 -11.25 -4.91 -20.10
N VAL A 309 -11.97 -3.81 -20.25
CA VAL A 309 -11.48 -2.46 -19.95
C VAL A 309 -12.45 -1.82 -18.97
N PHE A 310 -11.89 -1.13 -17.99
CA PHE A 310 -12.61 -0.37 -17.00
C PHE A 310 -12.30 1.11 -17.17
N SER A 311 -13.32 1.95 -17.06
CA SER A 311 -13.18 3.40 -16.99
C SER A 311 -13.79 3.93 -15.71
N ALA A 312 -13.22 5.00 -15.18
CA ALA A 312 -13.80 5.71 -14.05
C ALA A 312 -13.69 7.22 -14.24
N GLY A 313 -14.69 7.94 -13.71
CA GLY A 313 -14.82 9.38 -13.93
C GLY A 313 -15.31 10.17 -12.73
N SER A 314 -15.47 11.47 -12.97
CA SER A 314 -15.95 12.45 -11.98
C SER A 314 -17.42 12.25 -11.58
N ASP A 315 -18.16 11.40 -12.29
CA ASP A 315 -19.53 11.04 -11.93
C ASP A 315 -19.63 9.94 -10.84
N GLY A 316 -18.49 9.49 -10.30
CA GLY A 316 -18.40 8.45 -9.27
C GLY A 316 -18.66 7.03 -9.79
N GLN A 317 -18.76 6.86 -11.11
CA GLN A 317 -19.05 5.57 -11.75
C GLN A 317 -17.77 4.87 -12.20
N VAL A 318 -17.79 3.54 -12.12
CA VAL A 318 -16.84 2.65 -12.80
C VAL A 318 -17.61 1.84 -13.83
N ILE A 319 -17.21 1.90 -15.10
CA ILE A 319 -17.87 1.22 -16.23
C ILE A 319 -17.01 0.08 -16.74
N LEU A 320 -17.63 -1.05 -17.12
CA LEU A 320 -16.98 -2.20 -17.75
C LEU A 320 -17.33 -2.31 -19.24
N TYR A 321 -16.30 -2.44 -20.06
CA TYR A 321 -16.36 -2.82 -21.47
C TYR A 321 -15.74 -4.21 -21.68
N LYS A 322 -16.39 -5.07 -22.47
CA LYS A 322 -15.91 -6.41 -22.80
C LYS A 322 -15.70 -6.55 -24.31
N LEU A 323 -14.57 -7.14 -24.68
CA LEU A 323 -14.30 -7.53 -26.05
C LEU A 323 -15.11 -8.78 -26.41
N SER A 324 -16.06 -8.64 -27.33
CA SER A 324 -16.73 -9.75 -28.00
C SER A 324 -16.12 -9.95 -29.39
N SER A 325 -16.08 -11.20 -29.84
CA SER A 325 -15.80 -11.54 -31.23
C SER A 325 -17.11 -12.01 -31.85
N GLU A 326 -17.62 -11.25 -32.81
CA GLU A 326 -18.79 -11.62 -33.59
C GLU A 326 -18.30 -12.19 -34.93
N THR A 327 -18.64 -13.45 -35.20
CA THR A 327 -18.46 -14.05 -36.53
C THR A 327 -19.65 -13.64 -37.39
N VAL A 328 -19.42 -12.78 -38.38
CA VAL A 328 -20.45 -12.41 -39.35
C VAL A 328 -20.14 -13.13 -40.66
N GLY A 329 -20.97 -14.12 -41.01
CA GLY A 329 -20.92 -14.85 -42.27
C GLY A 329 -22.12 -15.80 -42.42
N PRO A 330 -22.58 -16.11 -43.65
CA PRO A 330 -23.60 -17.13 -43.88
C PRO A 330 -23.06 -18.50 -43.44
N SER A 331 -23.92 -19.33 -42.86
CA SER A 331 -23.56 -20.60 -42.22
C SER A 331 -22.95 -21.65 -43.15
N ASP A 332 -22.90 -21.41 -44.47
CA ASP A 332 -22.76 -22.48 -45.46
C ASP A 332 -21.48 -22.44 -46.32
N ASP A 333 -20.60 -21.44 -46.22
CA ASP A 333 -19.31 -21.45 -46.95
C ASP A 333 -18.11 -21.10 -46.07
N LYS A 334 -17.22 -22.10 -45.87
CA LYS A 334 -16.05 -22.07 -44.97
C LYS A 334 -14.89 -21.15 -45.40
N ALA A 335 -15.05 -20.30 -46.40
CA ALA A 335 -13.92 -19.58 -47.02
C ALA A 335 -13.76 -18.10 -46.63
N SER A 336 -14.72 -17.46 -45.94
CA SER A 336 -14.53 -16.05 -45.53
C SER A 336 -15.43 -15.62 -44.37
N SER A 337 -15.31 -16.27 -43.20
CA SER A 337 -15.91 -15.72 -41.97
C SER A 337 -15.03 -14.58 -41.44
N ILE A 338 -15.52 -13.35 -41.55
CA ILE A 338 -14.82 -12.19 -40.98
C ILE A 338 -15.13 -12.16 -39.48
N VAL A 339 -14.10 -12.35 -38.65
CA VAL A 339 -14.20 -12.20 -37.20
C VAL A 339 -14.07 -10.72 -36.86
N MET A 340 -15.18 -10.04 -36.58
CA MET A 340 -15.14 -8.66 -36.10
C MET A 340 -15.04 -8.63 -34.57
N LYS A 341 -14.01 -7.96 -34.07
CA LYS A 341 -13.84 -7.70 -32.64
C LYS A 341 -14.55 -6.40 -32.28
N LYS A 342 -15.44 -6.46 -31.29
CA LYS A 342 -16.26 -5.33 -30.85
C LYS A 342 -16.22 -5.19 -29.33
N TRP A 343 -15.96 -3.98 -28.85
CA TRP A 343 -16.11 -3.61 -27.45
C TRP A 343 -17.56 -3.30 -27.15
N THR A 344 -18.12 -4.06 -26.22
CA THR A 344 -19.50 -3.94 -25.77
C THR A 344 -19.53 -3.43 -24.34
N TYR A 345 -20.37 -2.44 -24.09
CA TYR A 345 -20.69 -2.01 -22.73
C TYR A 345 -21.41 -3.14 -21.99
N VAL A 346 -20.96 -3.46 -20.78
CA VAL A 346 -21.55 -4.52 -19.95
C VAL A 346 -22.43 -3.93 -18.85
N GLY A 347 -21.93 -2.91 -18.14
CA GLY A 347 -22.58 -2.34 -16.98
C GLY A 347 -21.70 -1.33 -16.26
N TYR A 348 -22.28 -0.58 -15.33
CA TYR A 348 -21.58 0.33 -14.43
C TYR A 348 -21.89 0.03 -12.97
N VAL A 349 -20.98 0.43 -12.09
CA VAL A 349 -21.18 0.44 -10.63
C VAL A 349 -20.81 1.81 -10.10
N ARG A 350 -21.71 2.41 -9.31
CA ARG A 350 -21.46 3.69 -8.64
C ARG A 350 -21.23 3.46 -7.14
N ALA A 351 -19.98 3.20 -6.78
CA ALA A 351 -19.59 2.98 -5.38
C ALA A 351 -19.11 4.27 -4.71
N HIS A 352 -18.44 5.13 -5.48
CA HIS A 352 -17.89 6.37 -4.98
C HIS A 352 -18.97 7.46 -4.91
N THR A 353 -18.85 8.29 -3.88
CA THR A 353 -19.73 9.46 -3.69
C THR A 353 -19.25 10.68 -4.48
N HIS A 354 -17.95 10.74 -4.73
CA HIS A 354 -17.24 11.81 -5.44
C HIS A 354 -16.45 11.22 -6.61
N ASP A 355 -15.66 12.06 -7.26
CA ASP A 355 -14.80 11.74 -8.38
C ASP A 355 -13.88 10.55 -8.11
N VAL A 356 -13.84 9.61 -9.06
CA VAL A 356 -12.84 8.55 -9.07
C VAL A 356 -11.61 9.06 -9.82
N ARG A 357 -10.47 9.14 -9.13
CA ARG A 357 -9.22 9.68 -9.70
C ARG A 357 -8.31 8.62 -10.29
N ALA A 358 -8.31 7.43 -9.70
CA ALA A 358 -7.37 6.39 -10.06
C ALA A 358 -8.02 5.01 -10.09
N LEU A 359 -7.57 4.20 -11.04
CA LEU A 359 -7.88 2.78 -11.16
C LEU A 359 -6.57 2.00 -11.24
N THR A 360 -6.52 0.86 -10.57
CA THR A 360 -5.45 -0.11 -10.76
C THR A 360 -5.97 -1.52 -10.61
N LEU A 361 -5.18 -2.50 -11.03
CA LEU A 361 -5.58 -3.90 -10.99
C LEU A 361 -4.54 -4.70 -10.23
N ALA A 362 -4.99 -5.51 -9.28
CA ALA A 362 -4.15 -6.34 -8.46
C ALA A 362 -4.61 -7.79 -8.49
N VAL A 363 -3.66 -8.72 -8.45
CA VAL A 363 -3.91 -10.16 -8.38
C VAL A 363 -3.36 -10.64 -7.04
N PRO A 364 -4.19 -10.70 -5.99
CA PRO A 364 -3.74 -11.20 -4.69
C PRO A 364 -3.11 -12.59 -4.83
N ILE A 365 -1.87 -12.72 -4.34
CA ILE A 365 -0.92 -13.85 -4.37
C ILE A 365 -1.45 -15.11 -5.09
N SER A 366 -0.93 -15.38 -6.29
CA SER A 366 -0.92 -16.72 -6.88
C SER A 366 0.25 -17.51 -6.28
N ARG A 367 0.01 -18.31 -5.25
CA ARG A 367 1.02 -19.32 -4.87
C ARG A 367 1.00 -20.41 -5.95
N GLU A 368 1.98 -20.40 -6.84
CA GLU A 368 2.55 -21.66 -7.36
C GLU A 368 3.41 -22.24 -6.24
N GLU A 369 2.77 -22.84 -5.23
CA GLU A 369 3.48 -23.79 -4.39
C GLU A 369 3.41 -25.14 -5.12
N LEU A 370 4.56 -25.55 -5.67
CA LEU A 370 4.85 -26.94 -5.99
C LEU A 370 4.61 -27.75 -4.70
N PHE A 371 3.44 -28.38 -4.60
CA PHE A 371 3.21 -29.35 -3.54
C PHE A 371 4.19 -30.52 -3.72
N PRO A 372 4.77 -31.07 -2.64
CA PRO A 372 5.46 -32.36 -2.71
C PRO A 372 4.51 -33.40 -3.29
N ASP A 373 5.06 -34.20 -4.20
CA ASP A 373 4.37 -35.17 -5.04
C ASP A 373 3.72 -36.30 -4.20
N GLU A 374 2.62 -36.01 -3.49
CA GLU A 374 1.80 -37.04 -2.88
C GLU A 374 0.92 -37.67 -3.97
N LYS A 375 1.27 -38.92 -4.30
CA LYS A 375 0.53 -39.82 -5.19
C LYS A 375 -0.90 -40.02 -4.69
N VAL A 376 -1.81 -39.11 -5.01
CA VAL A 376 -3.24 -39.26 -4.74
C VAL A 376 -3.91 -39.99 -5.91
N LYS A 377 -4.44 -41.19 -5.62
CA LYS A 377 -5.25 -42.00 -6.52
C LYS A 377 -6.42 -41.17 -7.08
N ARG A 378 -6.50 -41.05 -8.41
CA ARG A 378 -7.59 -40.40 -9.14
C ARG A 378 -8.94 -41.06 -8.81
N ILE A 379 -9.72 -40.41 -7.96
CA ILE A 379 -11.17 -40.62 -7.88
C ILE A 379 -11.82 -39.46 -8.63
N ARG A 380 -12.52 -39.75 -9.73
CA ARG A 380 -13.34 -38.78 -10.46
C ARG A 380 -14.44 -38.25 -9.54
N ARG A 381 -14.23 -37.07 -8.96
CA ARG A 381 -15.30 -36.23 -8.39
C ARG A 381 -15.48 -35.02 -9.29
N LYS A 382 -16.75 -34.74 -9.64
CA LYS A 382 -17.20 -33.46 -10.20
C LYS A 382 -16.56 -32.32 -9.40
N GLU A 383 -15.82 -31.45 -10.07
CA GLU A 383 -15.35 -30.20 -9.47
C GLU A 383 -16.57 -29.43 -8.94
N LYS A 384 -16.62 -29.22 -7.63
CA LYS A 384 -17.57 -28.29 -7.04
C LYS A 384 -17.13 -26.87 -7.44
N PRO A 385 -18.05 -25.94 -7.76
CA PRO A 385 -17.68 -24.54 -7.93
C PRO A 385 -16.99 -24.06 -6.65
N VAL A 386 -15.93 -23.26 -6.80
CA VAL A 386 -15.23 -22.60 -5.68
C VAL A 386 -16.29 -21.90 -4.84
N GLU A 387 -16.48 -22.38 -3.62
CA GLU A 387 -17.51 -21.88 -2.72
C GLU A 387 -17.11 -20.47 -2.28
N PHE A 388 -17.73 -19.44 -2.88
CA PHE A 388 -17.56 -18.03 -2.51
C PHE A 388 -18.08 -17.85 -1.08
N SER A 389 -17.21 -18.06 -0.10
CA SER A 389 -17.46 -17.65 1.27
C SER A 389 -17.44 -16.12 1.32
N TYR A 390 -18.60 -15.50 1.54
CA TYR A 390 -18.77 -14.05 1.68
C TYR A 390 -17.84 -13.40 2.74
N HIS A 391 -17.19 -14.20 3.59
CA HIS A 391 -16.26 -13.74 4.62
C HIS A 391 -14.83 -13.50 4.11
N LYS A 392 -14.44 -14.06 2.96
CA LYS A 392 -13.13 -13.83 2.32
C LYS A 392 -13.33 -13.18 0.96
N TRP A 393 -13.26 -11.86 0.92
CA TRP A 393 -13.53 -11.08 -0.29
C TRP A 393 -12.39 -11.10 -1.30
N ALA A 394 -11.15 -11.26 -0.83
CA ALA A 394 -10.00 -11.48 -1.67
C ALA A 394 -9.73 -12.99 -1.75
N HIS A 395 -9.85 -13.54 -2.96
CA HIS A 395 -9.48 -14.92 -3.24
C HIS A 395 -8.12 -14.94 -3.94
N MET A 396 -7.24 -15.84 -3.48
CA MET A 396 -5.93 -16.06 -4.09
C MET A 396 -6.07 -16.32 -5.60
N GLY A 397 -5.32 -15.59 -6.41
CA GLY A 397 -5.28 -15.70 -7.87
C GLY A 397 -6.49 -15.12 -8.61
N VAL A 398 -7.44 -14.47 -7.94
CA VAL A 398 -8.56 -13.79 -8.61
C VAL A 398 -8.20 -12.32 -8.83
N PRO A 399 -8.14 -11.82 -10.09
CA PRO A 399 -7.83 -10.42 -10.35
C PRO A 399 -8.93 -9.50 -9.80
N MET A 400 -8.50 -8.48 -9.07
CA MET A 400 -9.32 -7.48 -8.42
C MET A 400 -9.01 -6.10 -9.01
N LEU A 401 -10.06 -5.38 -9.42
CA LEU A 401 -9.95 -3.97 -9.79
C LEU A 401 -10.05 -3.15 -8.51
N ILE A 402 -9.18 -2.16 -8.35
CA ILE A 402 -9.17 -1.24 -7.22
C ILE A 402 -9.44 0.16 -7.75
N SER A 403 -10.38 0.87 -7.11
CA SER A 403 -10.68 2.27 -7.41
C SER A 403 -10.53 3.16 -6.19
N ALA A 404 -10.12 4.40 -6.44
CA ALA A 404 -9.91 5.41 -5.43
C ALA A 404 -10.24 6.82 -5.94
N GLY A 405 -10.57 7.73 -5.03
CA GLY A 405 -10.95 9.08 -5.41
C GLY A 405 -11.09 10.08 -4.25
N ASP A 406 -11.89 11.10 -4.50
CA ASP A 406 -12.06 12.27 -3.62
C ASP A 406 -12.87 11.97 -2.36
N ASP A 407 -13.58 10.84 -2.35
CA ASP A 407 -14.26 10.34 -1.16
C ASP A 407 -13.34 9.60 -0.18
N THR A 408 -12.01 9.61 -0.43
CA THR A 408 -10.93 9.11 0.44
C THR A 408 -10.90 7.58 0.62
N LYS A 409 -11.87 6.87 0.03
CA LYS A 409 -12.08 5.43 0.17
C LYS A 409 -11.44 4.63 -0.94
N LEU A 410 -11.18 3.37 -0.63
CA LEU A 410 -10.72 2.35 -1.57
C LEU A 410 -11.81 1.30 -1.76
N PHE A 411 -12.17 1.02 -3.01
CA PHE A 411 -13.11 -0.04 -3.35
C PHE A 411 -12.43 -1.14 -4.18
N ALA A 412 -12.78 -2.41 -3.89
CA ALA A 412 -12.33 -3.59 -4.63
C ALA A 412 -13.48 -4.24 -5.40
N TYR A 413 -13.27 -4.59 -6.67
CA TYR A 413 -14.24 -5.25 -7.53
C TYR A 413 -13.64 -6.55 -8.08
N SER A 414 -14.46 -7.60 -8.14
CA SER A 414 -14.08 -8.81 -8.90
C SER A 414 -14.08 -8.49 -10.39
N VAL A 415 -12.94 -8.67 -11.05
CA VAL A 415 -12.80 -8.37 -12.50
C VAL A 415 -13.65 -9.31 -13.33
N LYS A 416 -13.82 -10.56 -12.89
CA LYS A 416 -14.64 -11.58 -13.58
C LYS A 416 -16.14 -11.32 -13.38
N GLU A 417 -16.53 -10.89 -12.19
CA GLU A 417 -17.94 -10.79 -11.75
C GLU A 417 -18.35 -9.37 -11.35
N PHE A 418 -17.83 -8.39 -12.09
CA PHE A 418 -17.94 -6.96 -11.81
C PHE A 418 -19.36 -6.44 -11.52
N THR A 419 -20.37 -6.88 -12.28
CA THR A 419 -21.76 -6.43 -12.13
C THR A 419 -22.59 -7.31 -11.19
N LYS A 420 -22.07 -8.46 -10.76
CA LYS A 420 -22.83 -9.41 -9.95
C LYS A 420 -22.80 -9.09 -8.46
N PHE A 421 -21.69 -8.51 -7.99
CA PHE A 421 -21.46 -8.25 -6.57
C PHE A 421 -21.25 -6.76 -6.34
N SER A 422 -21.67 -6.29 -5.16
CA SER A 422 -21.29 -4.96 -4.70
C SER A 422 -19.77 -4.90 -4.50
N PRO A 423 -19.13 -3.74 -4.67
CA PRO A 423 -17.71 -3.60 -4.38
C PRO A 423 -17.42 -3.69 -2.88
N HIS A 424 -16.20 -4.10 -2.55
CA HIS A 424 -15.70 -4.17 -1.18
C HIS A 424 -15.12 -2.82 -0.75
N ASP A 425 -15.60 -2.23 0.34
CA ASP A 425 -14.98 -1.03 0.94
C ASP A 425 -13.72 -1.42 1.74
N ILE A 426 -12.54 -1.39 1.11
CA ILE A 426 -11.25 -1.78 1.70
C ILE A 426 -10.94 -0.95 2.95
N SER A 427 -11.18 0.36 2.87
CA SER A 427 -10.81 1.34 3.89
C SER A 427 -12.06 2.04 4.42
N PRO A 428 -12.83 1.40 5.32
CA PRO A 428 -14.07 1.97 5.85
C PRO A 428 -13.83 3.23 6.70
N ALA A 429 -12.66 3.31 7.34
CA ALA A 429 -12.18 4.49 8.07
C ALA A 429 -10.73 4.79 7.64
N PRO A 430 -10.53 5.53 6.52
CA PRO A 430 -9.22 5.92 6.03
C PRO A 430 -8.51 6.91 6.98
N GLN A 431 -7.17 6.91 6.98
CA GLN A 431 -6.31 7.78 7.81
C GLN A 431 -6.87 8.07 9.20
N ARG A 432 -7.00 7.02 10.02
CA ARG A 432 -7.56 7.17 11.36
C ARG A 432 -6.69 8.09 12.18
N VAL A 433 -7.35 8.94 12.95
CA VAL A 433 -6.72 9.83 13.92
C VAL A 433 -6.19 8.97 15.06
N PRO A 434 -4.88 8.92 15.33
CA PRO A 434 -4.35 8.25 16.50
C PRO A 434 -4.90 8.92 17.76
N ILE A 435 -5.52 8.10 18.62
CA ILE A 435 -6.14 8.55 19.87
C ILE A 435 -5.58 7.71 21.00
N GLN A 436 -5.18 8.36 22.09
CA GLN A 436 -4.75 7.71 23.33
C GLN A 436 -5.54 8.26 24.50
N LEU A 437 -6.06 7.36 25.33
CA LEU A 437 -6.90 7.69 26.48
C LEU A 437 -6.14 7.35 27.77
N VAL A 438 -6.09 8.31 28.68
CA VAL A 438 -5.48 8.16 30.01
C VAL A 438 -6.56 8.39 31.06
N HIS A 439 -6.73 7.43 31.96
CA HIS A 439 -7.78 7.48 32.99
C HIS A 439 -7.27 8.03 34.34
N ASP A 440 -6.16 7.49 34.84
CA ASP A 440 -5.64 7.77 36.18
C ASP A 440 -4.63 8.92 36.19
N THR A 441 -5.09 10.13 35.88
CA THR A 441 -4.21 11.30 35.81
C THR A 441 -3.93 11.92 37.19
N VAL A 442 -2.78 12.57 37.32
CA VAL A 442 -2.39 13.37 38.51
C VAL A 442 -3.37 14.54 38.75
N PHE A 443 -4.15 14.91 37.74
CA PHE A 443 -5.12 15.99 37.78
C PHE A 443 -6.48 15.53 38.33
N ASN A 444 -6.52 15.10 39.60
CA ASN A 444 -7.73 14.63 40.28
C ASN A 444 -8.46 13.48 39.54
N LYS A 445 -7.72 12.59 38.87
CA LYS A 445 -8.28 11.47 38.07
C LYS A 445 -9.22 11.94 36.95
N THR A 446 -8.95 13.10 36.37
CA THR A 446 -9.67 13.56 35.19
C THR A 446 -9.17 12.80 33.96
N PRO A 447 -10.03 12.10 33.21
CA PRO A 447 -9.59 11.37 32.03
C PRO A 447 -9.19 12.35 30.92
N LEU A 448 -7.99 12.14 30.39
CA LEU A 448 -7.42 12.92 29.30
C LEU A 448 -7.39 12.11 28.01
N LEU A 449 -7.71 12.77 26.91
CA LEU A 449 -7.70 12.21 25.57
C LEU A 449 -6.69 12.99 24.73
N LEU A 450 -5.66 12.28 24.25
CA LEU A 450 -4.73 12.81 23.27
C LEU A 450 -5.24 12.47 21.87
N VAL A 451 -5.35 13.48 21.02
CA VAL A 451 -5.81 13.34 19.64
C VAL A 451 -4.75 13.92 18.69
N GLN A 452 -4.22 13.08 17.81
CA GLN A 452 -3.19 13.48 16.84
C GLN A 452 -3.80 13.81 15.47
N ALA A 453 -3.79 15.09 15.10
CA ALA A 453 -4.02 15.50 13.73
C ALA A 453 -2.69 15.51 12.94
N SER A 454 -2.76 15.78 11.64
CA SER A 454 -1.57 15.84 10.76
C SER A 454 -0.57 16.91 11.19
N HIS A 455 -1.02 18.09 11.63
CA HIS A 455 -0.15 19.24 11.94
C HIS A 455 -0.32 19.80 13.35
N TRP A 456 -1.21 19.23 14.15
CA TRP A 456 -1.42 19.65 15.53
C TRP A 456 -1.82 18.47 16.42
N LEU A 457 -1.69 18.68 17.72
CA LEU A 457 -2.00 17.74 18.77
C LEU A 457 -3.00 18.41 19.71
N ASP A 458 -4.15 17.76 19.93
CA ASP A 458 -5.18 18.24 20.84
C ASP A 458 -5.22 17.38 22.10
N ILE A 459 -5.23 18.05 23.25
CA ILE A 459 -5.40 17.42 24.56
C ILE A 459 -6.78 17.82 25.06
N LEU A 460 -7.65 16.83 25.25
CA LEU A 460 -9.04 17.02 25.63
C LEU A 460 -9.29 16.39 27.00
N SER A 461 -10.07 17.04 27.87
CA SER A 461 -10.63 16.37 29.05
C SER A 461 -11.98 15.75 28.69
N ILE A 462 -12.24 14.54 29.16
CA ILE A 462 -13.55 13.91 29.00
C ILE A 462 -14.42 14.16 30.24
N ARG A 463 -15.65 14.64 30.03
CA ARG A 463 -16.71 14.68 31.03
C ARG A 463 -17.83 13.74 30.61
N THR A 464 -18.15 12.79 31.46
CA THR A 464 -19.26 11.87 31.26
C THR A 464 -20.56 12.51 31.74
N LYS A 465 -21.61 12.46 30.91
CA LYS A 465 -22.99 12.73 31.34
C LYS A 465 -23.76 11.42 31.26
N SER A 466 -24.12 10.87 32.42
CA SER A 466 -25.03 9.73 32.47
C SER A 466 -26.45 10.23 32.16
N VAL A 467 -26.97 9.86 30.99
CA VAL A 467 -28.38 10.07 30.65
C VAL A 467 -29.04 8.71 30.80
N ALA A 468 -29.91 8.56 31.79
CA ALA A 468 -30.70 7.34 31.94
C ALA A 468 -31.75 7.30 30.82
N PHE A 469 -31.60 6.37 29.88
CA PHE A 469 -32.68 6.01 28.95
C PHE A 469 -33.58 4.98 29.66
N PRO A 470 -34.87 5.26 29.92
CA PRO A 470 -35.70 4.38 30.73
C PRO A 470 -36.06 3.02 30.08
N ASP A 471 -35.85 2.84 28.77
CA ASP A 471 -36.37 1.68 28.04
C ASP A 471 -35.32 1.00 27.15
N MET A 472 -34.41 0.24 27.76
CA MET A 472 -33.75 -0.90 27.09
C MET A 472 -33.20 -1.89 28.12
N ALA A 473 -34.00 -2.92 28.42
CA ALA A 473 -33.53 -4.06 29.19
C ALA A 473 -32.45 -4.82 28.39
N CYS A 474 -31.26 -4.96 28.99
CA CYS A 474 -30.06 -5.65 28.46
C CYS A 474 -29.28 -4.94 27.33
N GLY A 475 -28.66 -3.79 27.66
CA GLY A 475 -27.50 -3.22 26.96
C GLY A 475 -26.56 -2.51 27.95
N PRO A 476 -25.29 -2.21 27.62
CA PRO A 476 -24.44 -1.40 28.50
C PRO A 476 -25.13 -0.04 28.73
N SER A 477 -25.27 0.35 30.00
CA SER A 477 -25.79 1.67 30.38
C SER A 477 -24.87 2.74 29.80
N GLY A 478 -25.27 3.35 28.68
CA GLY A 478 -24.44 4.26 27.91
C GLY A 478 -24.92 5.71 27.99
N GLY A 479 -23.98 6.63 28.20
CA GLY A 479 -24.21 8.07 28.20
C GLY A 479 -23.47 8.78 27.05
N LEU A 480 -23.67 10.09 26.92
CA LEU A 480 -22.90 10.92 25.99
C LEU A 480 -21.65 11.44 26.72
N ALA A 481 -20.47 11.26 26.13
CA ALA A 481 -19.25 11.92 26.61
C ALA A 481 -19.11 13.28 25.91
N MET A 482 -18.92 14.34 26.69
CA MET A 482 -18.50 15.64 26.16
C MET A 482 -17.01 15.83 26.42
N THR A 483 -16.32 16.40 25.44
CA THR A 483 -14.91 16.74 25.57
C THR A 483 -14.71 18.24 25.55
N ASP A 484 -13.84 18.71 26.43
CA ASP A 484 -13.37 20.09 26.40
C ASP A 484 -11.92 20.13 25.99
N LEU A 485 -11.59 21.04 25.08
CA LEU A 485 -10.23 21.28 24.64
C LEU A 485 -9.43 21.98 25.74
N LEU A 486 -8.40 21.32 26.25
CA LEU A 486 -7.50 21.86 27.28
C LEU A 486 -6.33 22.61 26.65
N ALA A 487 -5.69 21.98 25.65
CA ALA A 487 -4.53 22.54 24.97
C ALA A 487 -4.49 22.05 23.52
N ARG A 488 -4.08 22.95 22.62
CA ARG A 488 -3.79 22.64 21.21
C ARG A 488 -2.36 23.04 20.90
N ILE A 489 -1.58 22.10 20.39
CA ILE A 489 -0.16 22.30 20.08
C ILE A 489 0.02 22.15 18.59
N LYS A 490 0.44 23.23 17.94
CA LYS A 490 0.73 23.24 16.51
C LYS A 490 2.19 22.81 16.31
N ALA A 491 2.41 21.91 15.35
CA ALA A 491 3.75 21.54 14.93
C ALA A 491 4.48 22.76 14.37
N LYS A 492 5.79 22.83 14.63
CA LYS A 492 6.62 23.94 14.13
C LYS A 492 6.64 23.91 12.60
N ALA A 493 6.45 25.07 11.96
CA ALA A 493 6.45 25.22 10.50
C ALA A 493 5.46 24.29 9.76
N SER A 494 4.32 23.99 10.39
CA SER A 494 3.27 23.13 9.80
C SER A 494 3.76 21.75 9.36
N ARG A 495 4.81 21.23 10.01
CA ARG A 495 5.33 19.90 9.71
C ARG A 495 4.33 18.82 10.09
N LYS A 496 4.34 17.72 9.34
CA LYS A 496 3.50 16.56 9.63
C LYS A 496 4.00 15.83 10.88
N ILE A 497 3.08 15.52 11.79
CA ILE A 497 3.31 14.70 12.99
C ILE A 497 3.18 13.24 12.58
N ILE A 498 4.22 12.44 12.84
CA ILE A 498 4.28 11.02 12.51
C ILE A 498 3.65 10.20 13.64
N CYS A 499 4.15 10.39 14.86
CA CYS A 499 3.66 9.69 16.03
C CYS A 499 3.56 10.61 17.24
N SER A 500 2.71 10.21 18.18
CA SER A 500 2.52 10.88 19.46
C SER A 500 2.28 9.87 20.58
N SER A 501 2.61 10.28 21.81
CA SER A 501 2.40 9.48 23.00
C SER A 501 2.08 10.37 24.20
N ILE A 502 1.20 9.91 25.09
CA ILE A 502 0.92 10.52 26.39
C ILE A 502 1.32 9.55 27.50
N SER A 503 1.87 10.09 28.59
CA SER A 503 2.24 9.34 29.79
C SER A 503 1.00 8.88 30.57
N ASN A 504 1.12 7.77 31.29
CA ASN A 504 0.03 7.26 32.15
C ASN A 504 -0.38 8.23 33.26
N SER A 505 0.54 9.07 33.74
CA SER A 505 0.24 10.14 34.69
C SER A 505 -0.55 11.31 34.08
N GLY A 506 -0.56 11.45 32.75
CA GLY A 506 -1.16 12.54 31.99
C GLY A 506 -0.37 13.86 32.05
N GLU A 507 0.69 13.94 32.86
CA GLU A 507 1.51 15.15 33.02
C GLU A 507 2.38 15.40 31.78
N LEU A 508 2.90 14.33 31.17
CA LEU A 508 3.84 14.41 30.06
C LEU A 508 3.23 13.87 28.79
N PHE A 509 3.58 14.47 27.65
CA PHE A 509 3.26 13.94 26.34
C PHE A 509 4.34 14.35 25.33
N ALA A 510 4.51 13.56 24.30
CA ALA A 510 5.52 13.74 23.27
C ALA A 510 4.95 13.56 21.87
N TYR A 511 5.50 14.26 20.89
CA TYR A 511 5.24 13.99 19.48
C TYR A 511 6.55 14.04 18.67
N SER A 512 6.60 13.33 17.54
CA SER A 512 7.69 13.43 16.57
C SER A 512 7.17 14.00 15.26
N ASP A 513 7.85 15.02 14.74
CA ASP A 513 7.74 15.44 13.33
C ASP A 513 8.75 14.65 12.48
N HIS A 514 8.92 14.98 11.19
CA HIS A 514 9.93 14.37 10.30
C HIS A 514 11.38 14.81 10.58
N VAL A 515 11.63 15.60 11.62
CA VAL A 515 12.98 16.09 11.96
C VAL A 515 13.44 15.60 13.32
N ARG A 516 12.60 15.74 14.36
CA ARG A 516 12.96 15.36 15.73
C ARG A 516 11.73 15.11 16.63
N PRO A 517 11.90 14.32 17.70
CA PRO A 517 10.95 14.25 18.79
C PRO A 517 10.95 15.55 19.61
N SER A 518 9.78 15.90 20.17
CA SER A 518 9.59 17.00 21.11
C SER A 518 8.75 16.53 22.31
N LEU A 519 9.21 16.88 23.51
CA LEU A 519 8.58 16.53 24.78
C LEU A 519 7.96 17.77 25.43
N PHE A 520 6.78 17.60 26.03
CA PHE A 520 6.01 18.63 26.68
C PHE A 520 5.44 18.16 28.01
N GLU A 521 5.20 19.13 28.89
CA GLU A 521 4.69 18.97 30.23
C GLU A 521 3.45 19.84 30.41
N LEU A 522 2.37 19.24 30.88
CA LEU A 522 1.08 19.85 31.15
C LEU A 522 0.99 20.22 32.64
N LYS A 523 0.65 21.47 32.96
CA LYS A 523 0.47 21.95 34.34
C LYS A 523 -0.83 22.71 34.51
N ILE A 524 -1.42 22.61 35.71
CA ILE A 524 -2.58 23.40 36.12
C ILE A 524 -2.11 24.53 37.04
N LEU A 525 -2.44 25.78 36.69
CA LEU A 525 -2.31 26.94 37.58
C LEU A 525 -3.63 27.15 38.36
N GLY A 526 -3.51 27.39 39.66
CA GLY A 526 -4.45 26.93 40.69
C GLY A 526 -5.84 27.58 40.87
N ALA A 527 -6.64 26.83 41.65
CA ALA A 527 -7.78 27.09 42.55
C ALA A 527 -9.00 27.95 42.16
N GLY A 528 -8.99 28.66 41.03
CA GLY A 528 -10.16 29.44 40.58
C GLY A 528 -10.81 28.85 39.32
N LYS A 529 -10.39 29.36 38.16
CA LYS A 529 -10.58 28.72 36.84
C LYS A 529 -9.29 27.97 36.51
N SER A 530 -9.35 26.65 36.41
CA SER A 530 -8.21 25.79 36.07
C SER A 530 -7.61 26.23 34.72
N THR A 531 -6.55 27.03 34.76
CA THR A 531 -5.85 27.46 33.56
C THR A 531 -4.74 26.46 33.27
N TRP A 532 -4.78 25.85 32.10
CA TRP A 532 -3.82 24.85 31.66
C TRP A 532 -2.64 25.54 30.99
N THR A 533 -1.43 25.12 31.36
CA THR A 533 -0.19 25.60 30.74
C THR A 533 0.60 24.42 30.20
N VAL A 534 1.23 24.64 29.05
CA VAL A 534 2.06 23.64 28.38
C VAL A 534 3.48 24.18 28.30
N ASN A 535 4.41 23.47 28.94
CA ASN A 535 5.83 23.78 28.91
C ASN A 535 6.57 22.79 28.03
N LYS A 536 7.45 23.29 27.17
CA LYS A 536 8.32 22.44 26.36
C LYS A 536 9.54 22.02 27.17
N ARG A 537 9.80 20.71 27.28
CA ARG A 537 11.05 20.19 27.85
C ARG A 537 12.10 20.00 26.75
N GLN A 538 13.33 20.41 27.03
CA GLN A 538 14.41 20.29 26.06
C GLN A 538 15.09 18.92 26.19
N LEU A 539 15.00 18.13 25.12
CA LEU A 539 15.83 16.93 24.97
C LEU A 539 17.27 17.38 24.66
N LEU A 540 18.23 16.92 25.46
CA LEU A 540 19.61 17.40 25.40
C LEU A 540 20.37 16.88 24.17
N GLN A 541 20.00 15.71 23.65
CA GLN A 541 20.65 15.07 22.50
C GLN A 541 19.84 15.26 21.21
N LYS A 542 20.56 15.40 20.09
CA LYS A 542 19.94 15.34 18.75
C LYS A 542 19.50 13.91 18.45
N LEU A 543 18.28 13.58 18.84
CA LEU A 543 17.65 12.31 18.51
C LEU A 543 17.07 12.35 17.09
N PRO A 544 17.12 11.24 16.34
CA PRO A 544 16.43 11.13 15.06
C PRO A 544 14.92 11.23 15.27
N PHE A 545 14.20 11.61 14.22
CA PHE A 545 12.74 11.50 14.25
C PHE A 545 12.30 10.04 14.42
N ALA A 546 11.10 9.88 14.98
CA ALA A 546 10.58 8.61 15.41
C ALA A 546 9.35 8.16 14.60
N HIS A 547 9.30 6.86 14.31
CA HIS A 547 8.11 6.21 13.74
C HIS A 547 7.10 5.82 14.82
N SER A 548 7.57 5.54 16.03
CA SER A 548 6.73 5.15 17.18
C SER A 548 7.34 5.63 18.49
N MET A 549 6.50 5.93 19.48
CA MET A 549 6.93 6.36 20.81
C MET A 549 5.98 5.82 21.87
N VAL A 550 6.54 5.46 23.04
CA VAL A 550 5.77 4.98 24.18
C VAL A 550 6.45 5.42 25.48
N PHE A 551 5.65 5.81 26.48
CA PHE A 551 6.14 6.03 27.83
C PHE A 551 6.15 4.72 28.61
N SER A 552 7.08 4.57 29.55
CA SER A 552 7.00 3.52 30.56
C SER A 552 5.75 3.72 31.44
N PHE A 553 5.26 2.64 32.04
CA PHE A 553 4.04 2.67 32.86
C PHE A 553 4.14 3.65 34.04
N ASP A 554 5.32 3.78 34.65
CA ASP A 554 5.63 4.73 35.72
C ASP A 554 5.86 6.18 35.24
N SER A 555 5.76 6.44 33.92
CA SER A 555 6.04 7.73 33.28
C SER A 555 7.48 8.24 33.43
N SER A 556 8.44 7.42 33.89
CA SER A 556 9.82 7.86 34.13
C SER A 556 10.69 7.86 32.86
N ARG A 557 10.44 6.93 31.94
CA ARG A 557 11.21 6.73 30.71
C ARG A 557 10.34 6.95 29.48
N LEU A 558 10.92 7.54 28.44
CA LEU A 558 10.35 7.69 27.11
C LEU A 558 11.16 6.83 26.14
N MET A 559 10.48 5.91 25.45
CA MET A 559 11.07 5.02 24.46
C MET A 559 10.71 5.53 23.07
N ILE A 560 11.72 5.66 22.21
CA ILE A 560 11.62 6.30 20.91
C ILE A 560 12.19 5.37 19.85
N ALA A 561 11.35 4.90 18.92
CA ALA A 561 11.78 4.11 17.76
C ALA A 561 12.23 5.06 16.64
N GLY A 562 13.55 5.25 16.51
CA GLY A 562 14.16 6.14 15.54
C GLY A 562 14.07 5.62 14.10
N HIS A 563 14.12 6.53 13.14
CA HIS A 563 14.18 6.18 11.72
C HIS A 563 15.49 5.48 11.31
N ASP A 564 16.52 5.57 12.14
CA ASP A 564 17.81 4.89 11.98
C ASP A 564 17.74 3.42 12.43
N ARG A 565 16.53 2.90 12.67
CA ARG A 565 16.23 1.50 12.99
C ARG A 565 16.71 1.10 14.38
N LYS A 566 16.92 2.07 15.28
CA LYS A 566 17.28 1.88 16.68
C LYS A 566 16.18 2.35 17.62
N ILE A 567 16.17 1.83 18.85
CA ILE A 567 15.23 2.26 19.90
C ILE A 567 16.02 2.97 20.99
N TYR A 568 15.67 4.22 21.26
CA TYR A 568 16.31 5.04 22.29
C TYR A 568 15.46 5.06 23.56
N VAL A 569 16.08 4.77 24.69
CA VAL A 569 15.46 4.89 26.02
C VAL A 569 15.96 6.17 26.67
N VAL A 570 15.07 7.14 26.85
CA VAL A 570 15.38 8.45 27.42
C VAL A 570 14.76 8.55 28.80
N ASP A 571 15.55 8.95 29.80
CA ASP A 571 15.02 9.27 31.12
C ASP A 571 14.40 10.66 31.10
N VAL A 572 13.13 10.78 31.50
CA VAL A 572 12.37 12.04 31.38
C VAL A 572 12.74 13.03 32.48
N GLY A 573 13.16 12.54 33.65
CA GLY A 573 13.60 13.38 34.78
C GLY A 573 14.88 14.14 34.45
N SER A 574 15.92 13.44 34.01
CA SER A 574 17.21 14.01 33.63
C SER A 574 17.28 14.50 32.18
N SER A 575 16.33 14.11 31.32
CA SER A 575 16.35 14.35 29.87
C SER A 575 17.61 13.80 29.18
N GLN A 576 18.20 12.74 29.74
CA GLN A 576 19.39 12.07 29.21
C GLN A 576 19.04 10.72 28.56
N LEU A 577 19.86 10.32 27.60
CA LEU A 577 19.79 9.01 26.98
C LEU A 577 20.33 7.95 27.94
N VAL A 578 19.50 6.99 28.31
CA VAL A 578 19.85 5.86 29.18
C VAL A 578 20.51 4.75 28.38
N HIS A 579 19.86 4.36 27.27
CA HIS A 579 20.30 3.22 26.46
C HIS A 579 19.81 3.32 25.02
N THR A 580 20.46 2.60 24.11
CA THR A 580 20.06 2.46 22.70
C THR A 580 20.05 0.98 22.33
N PHE A 581 18.88 0.46 21.99
CA PHE A 581 18.72 -0.89 21.47
C PHE A 581 18.88 -0.91 19.94
N THR A 582 19.58 -1.93 19.44
CA THR A 582 19.62 -2.29 18.03
C THR A 582 18.85 -3.61 17.88
N PRO A 583 17.65 -3.62 17.28
CA PRO A 583 16.91 -4.85 17.03
C PRO A 583 17.70 -5.77 16.09
N CYS A 584 17.85 -7.04 16.47
CA CYS A 584 18.57 -8.04 15.69
C CYS A 584 17.81 -9.36 15.68
N ARG A 585 17.78 -10.07 14.54
CA ARG A 585 17.25 -11.45 14.49
C ARG A 585 18.13 -12.43 15.29
N ASN A 586 19.44 -12.30 15.12
CA ASN A 586 20.43 -13.08 15.83
C ASN A 586 21.00 -12.25 16.98
N LEU A 587 20.95 -12.79 18.21
CA LEU A 587 21.42 -12.09 19.42
C LEU A 587 22.94 -11.85 19.45
N HIS A 588 23.71 -12.40 18.50
CA HIS A 588 25.16 -12.21 18.40
C HIS A 588 25.57 -10.97 17.58
N ASP A 589 24.62 -10.29 16.92
CA ASP A 589 24.88 -9.24 15.93
C ASP A 589 24.68 -7.80 16.47
N GLU A 590 24.55 -7.59 17.79
CA GLU A 590 24.24 -6.27 18.40
C GLU A 590 25.22 -5.13 18.02
N GLN A 591 26.43 -5.46 17.53
CA GLN A 591 27.48 -4.51 17.13
C GLN A 591 27.49 -4.16 15.64
N LEU A 592 26.68 -4.82 14.80
CA LEU A 592 26.60 -4.57 13.36
C LEU A 592 25.64 -3.42 13.03
N GLN A 593 25.72 -2.92 11.80
CA GLN A 593 24.75 -1.95 11.28
C GLN A 593 23.34 -2.55 11.35
N PRO A 594 22.29 -1.76 11.71
CA PRO A 594 20.95 -2.29 11.82
C PRO A 594 20.49 -2.81 10.45
N SER A 595 20.35 -4.13 10.33
CA SER A 595 19.84 -4.82 9.15
C SER A 595 18.34 -4.99 9.16
N GLU A 596 17.70 -4.75 10.32
CA GLU A 596 16.27 -4.98 10.50
C GLU A 596 15.45 -3.73 10.13
N PRO A 597 14.24 -3.93 9.60
CA PRO A 597 13.31 -2.86 9.23
C PRO A 597 12.86 -2.04 10.45
N PRO A 598 12.40 -0.79 10.23
CA PRO A 598 12.03 0.13 11.29
C PRO A 598 10.83 -0.35 12.13
N ILE A 599 10.87 0.01 13.41
CA ILE A 599 9.82 -0.29 14.39
C ILE A 599 8.68 0.72 14.26
N THR A 600 7.45 0.21 14.13
CA THR A 600 6.24 1.03 13.93
C THR A 600 5.27 0.96 15.11
N LYS A 601 5.30 -0.11 15.91
CA LYS A 601 4.48 -0.26 17.11
C LYS A 601 5.33 -0.69 18.30
N MET A 602 5.03 -0.19 19.48
CA MET A 602 5.68 -0.56 20.73
C MET A 602 4.66 -0.72 21.85
N PHE A 603 4.89 -1.68 22.74
CA PHE A 603 4.04 -1.97 23.89
C PHE A 603 4.91 -2.18 25.12
N THR A 604 4.53 -1.60 26.25
CA THR A 604 5.26 -1.72 27.53
C THR A 604 4.44 -2.52 28.53
N SER A 605 5.11 -3.31 29.36
CA SER A 605 4.47 -3.98 30.49
C SER A 605 4.16 -3.01 31.64
N SER A 606 3.20 -3.39 32.50
CA SER A 606 2.78 -2.52 33.62
C SER A 606 3.79 -2.45 34.76
N ASP A 607 4.67 -3.45 34.89
CA ASP A 607 5.82 -3.42 35.81
C ASP A 607 7.04 -2.67 35.25
N GLY A 608 7.02 -2.28 33.98
CA GLY A 608 8.16 -1.64 33.32
C GLY A 608 9.34 -2.57 33.04
N GLN A 609 9.18 -3.89 33.15
CA GLN A 609 10.23 -4.88 32.88
C GLN A 609 10.40 -5.18 31.38
N TRP A 610 9.31 -5.19 30.62
CA TRP A 610 9.28 -5.67 29.24
C TRP A 610 8.87 -4.57 28.25
N LEU A 611 9.54 -4.56 27.10
CA LEU A 611 9.19 -3.78 25.92
C LEU A 611 9.05 -4.72 24.73
N ALA A 612 7.86 -4.79 24.14
CA ALA A 612 7.63 -5.43 22.86
C ALA A 612 7.64 -4.39 21.74
N ALA A 613 8.51 -4.55 20.76
CA ALA A 613 8.65 -3.70 19.59
C ALA A 613 8.32 -4.50 18.34
N VAL A 614 7.48 -3.94 17.46
CA VAL A 614 7.02 -4.60 16.24
C VAL A 614 7.48 -3.79 15.03
N ASN A 615 8.14 -4.46 14.09
CA ASN A 615 8.59 -3.82 12.86
C ASN A 615 7.42 -3.54 11.89
N CYS A 616 7.69 -2.78 10.82
CA CYS A 616 6.69 -2.46 9.79
C CYS A 616 6.16 -3.68 9.03
N PHE A 617 6.85 -4.81 9.13
CA PHE A 617 6.55 -6.07 8.45
C PHE A 617 5.86 -7.10 9.35
N GLY A 618 5.74 -6.86 10.66
CA GLY A 618 5.11 -7.75 11.63
C GLY A 618 6.03 -8.70 12.41
N ASP A 619 7.36 -8.60 12.31
CA ASP A 619 8.26 -9.31 13.23
C ASP A 619 8.30 -8.59 14.59
N ILE A 620 8.52 -9.36 15.66
CA ILE A 620 8.40 -8.90 17.04
C ILE A 620 9.74 -9.09 17.75
N TYR A 621 10.18 -8.03 18.40
CA TYR A 621 11.39 -7.97 19.22
C TYR A 621 10.99 -7.66 20.65
N ILE A 622 11.47 -8.46 21.60
CA ILE A 622 11.19 -8.29 23.01
C ILE A 622 12.48 -7.90 23.71
N PHE A 623 12.45 -6.79 24.43
CA PHE A 623 13.56 -6.25 25.22
C PHE A 623 13.22 -6.31 26.70
N ASN A 624 14.23 -6.66 27.50
CA ASN A 624 14.17 -6.52 28.95
C ASN A 624 14.76 -5.15 29.33
N LEU A 625 13.96 -4.32 29.99
CA LEU A 625 14.28 -2.93 30.35
C LEU A 625 15.07 -2.79 31.65
N GLU A 626 15.13 -3.85 32.45
CA GLU A 626 15.95 -3.93 33.67
C GLU A 626 17.40 -4.28 33.32
N ILE A 627 17.59 -5.29 32.47
CA ILE A 627 18.90 -5.76 32.00
C ILE A 627 19.41 -4.91 30.83
N LEU A 628 18.52 -4.17 30.16
CA LEU A 628 18.81 -3.39 28.94
C LEU A 628 19.42 -4.26 27.83
N ARG A 629 18.78 -5.39 27.53
CA ARG A 629 19.16 -6.27 26.40
C ARG A 629 17.95 -6.84 25.67
N GLN A 630 18.15 -7.24 24.41
CA GLN A 630 17.14 -8.03 23.69
C GLN A 630 17.01 -9.41 24.34
N HIS A 631 15.77 -9.79 24.65
CA HIS A 631 15.45 -11.06 25.28
C HIS A 631 15.03 -12.11 24.25
N TRP A 632 14.16 -11.75 23.30
CA TRP A 632 13.55 -12.72 22.39
C TRP A 632 13.18 -12.07 21.04
N PHE A 633 13.24 -12.88 19.98
CA PHE A 633 12.83 -12.54 18.63
C PHE A 633 11.78 -13.54 18.16
N ILE A 634 10.69 -13.04 17.58
CA ILE A 634 9.60 -13.83 17.00
C ILE A 634 9.41 -13.37 15.55
N SER A 635 9.61 -14.30 14.61
CA SER A 635 9.35 -14.07 13.20
C SER A 635 7.86 -13.97 12.90
N ARG A 636 7.51 -13.28 11.81
CA ARG A 636 6.15 -13.14 11.29
C ARG A 636 5.32 -14.44 11.39
N LEU A 637 4.17 -14.34 12.05
CA LEU A 637 3.27 -15.46 12.34
C LEU A 637 2.37 -15.76 11.13
N ASP A 638 2.62 -16.90 10.47
CA ASP A 638 1.86 -17.38 9.30
C ASP A 638 1.82 -16.39 8.11
N GLY A 639 2.79 -15.48 8.00
CA GLY A 639 2.81 -14.46 6.96
C GLY A 639 1.85 -13.29 7.20
N ALA A 640 1.11 -13.28 8.31
CA ALA A 640 0.23 -12.19 8.72
C ALA A 640 0.99 -11.09 9.46
N SER A 641 0.56 -9.84 9.29
CA SER A 641 1.14 -8.68 10.00
C SER A 641 0.50 -8.52 11.37
N VAL A 642 1.25 -8.01 12.34
CA VAL A 642 0.74 -7.73 13.69
C VAL A 642 -0.03 -6.41 13.68
N THR A 643 -1.31 -6.48 14.06
CA THR A 643 -2.23 -5.34 14.00
C THR A 643 -2.29 -4.58 15.31
N ALA A 644 -2.43 -5.31 16.42
CA ALA A 644 -2.51 -4.77 17.76
C ALA A 644 -1.92 -5.75 18.77
N GLY A 645 -1.61 -5.25 19.96
CA GLY A 645 -1.12 -6.09 21.04
C GLY A 645 -0.93 -5.31 22.34
N GLY A 646 -0.45 -6.01 23.35
CA GLY A 646 -0.07 -5.42 24.63
C GLY A 646 0.08 -6.45 25.73
N PHE A 647 0.49 -5.96 26.90
CA PHE A 647 0.63 -6.76 28.10
C PHE A 647 -0.59 -6.57 29.00
N PRO A 648 -1.24 -7.65 29.45
CA PRO A 648 -2.35 -7.54 30.38
C PRO A 648 -1.84 -7.10 31.76
N PRO A 649 -2.52 -6.17 32.45
CA PRO A 649 -2.03 -5.59 33.71
C PRO A 649 -1.92 -6.60 34.87
N ARG A 650 -2.54 -7.77 34.75
CA ARG A 650 -2.46 -8.85 35.76
C ARG A 650 -1.24 -9.76 35.56
N ASN A 651 -0.85 -10.01 34.31
CA ASN A 651 0.21 -10.94 33.97
C ASN A 651 1.15 -10.28 32.96
N ASN A 652 2.15 -9.58 33.48
CA ASN A 652 3.10 -8.82 32.67
C ASN A 652 4.03 -9.69 31.84
N ASN A 653 4.12 -10.99 32.13
CA ASN A 653 4.94 -11.94 31.38
C ASN A 653 4.22 -12.46 30.14
N VAL A 654 2.91 -12.23 30.00
CA VAL A 654 2.16 -12.68 28.83
C VAL A 654 2.00 -11.52 27.84
N LEU A 655 2.53 -11.70 26.63
CA LEU A 655 2.31 -10.77 25.52
C LEU A 655 1.15 -11.28 24.66
N ILE A 656 0.11 -10.46 24.50
CA ILE A 656 -1.02 -10.80 23.65
C ILE A 656 -1.01 -9.94 22.41
N ILE A 657 -1.15 -10.57 21.25
CA ILE A 657 -1.17 -9.89 19.95
C ILE A 657 -2.29 -10.42 19.06
N THR A 658 -2.70 -9.59 18.13
CA THR A 658 -3.63 -9.92 17.06
C THR A 658 -2.97 -9.70 15.71
N THR A 659 -3.33 -10.52 14.73
CA THR A 659 -2.79 -10.48 13.38
C THR A 659 -3.82 -10.03 12.35
N SER A 660 -3.36 -9.74 11.13
CA SER A 660 -4.22 -9.36 9.98
C SER A 660 -5.15 -10.48 9.49
N SER A 661 -4.91 -11.72 9.92
CA SER A 661 -5.79 -12.88 9.73
C SER A 661 -6.90 -12.97 10.78
N ASN A 662 -7.01 -11.99 11.69
CA ASN A 662 -7.82 -12.08 12.90
C ASN A 662 -7.50 -13.37 13.69
N GLN A 663 -6.22 -13.70 13.86
CA GLN A 663 -5.80 -14.70 14.84
C GLN A 663 -5.30 -14.00 16.10
N VAL A 664 -5.40 -14.68 17.23
CA VAL A 664 -4.92 -14.19 18.52
C VAL A 664 -3.82 -15.12 19.01
N TYR A 665 -2.69 -14.53 19.39
CA TYR A 665 -1.56 -15.22 19.97
C TYR A 665 -1.25 -14.63 21.35
N ALA A 666 -1.05 -15.51 22.32
CA ALA A 666 -0.58 -15.23 23.66
C ALA A 666 0.78 -15.90 23.81
N PHE A 667 1.81 -15.14 24.13
CA PHE A 667 3.17 -15.60 24.31
C PHE A 667 3.57 -15.45 25.77
N ASP A 668 4.22 -16.48 26.30
CA ASP A 668 4.96 -16.37 27.56
C ASP A 668 6.35 -15.80 27.25
N VAL A 669 6.53 -14.53 27.60
CA VAL A 669 7.74 -13.77 27.30
C VAL A 669 8.92 -14.23 28.14
N GLU A 670 8.69 -14.59 29.40
CA GLU A 670 9.76 -15.03 30.30
C GLU A 670 10.27 -16.42 29.90
N ALA A 671 9.36 -17.34 29.54
CA ALA A 671 9.70 -18.68 29.11
C ALA A 671 10.03 -18.80 27.60
N ARG A 672 9.91 -17.71 26.82
CA ARG A 672 10.16 -17.67 25.36
C ARG A 672 9.38 -18.71 24.56
N GLN A 673 8.12 -18.92 24.94
CA GLN A 673 7.28 -19.95 24.34
C GLN A 673 5.89 -19.42 24.00
N LEU A 674 5.20 -20.11 23.10
CA LEU A 674 3.78 -19.86 22.88
C LEU A 674 3.02 -20.28 24.14
N GLY A 675 2.10 -19.45 24.63
CA GLY A 675 1.30 -19.77 25.81
C GLY A 675 0.37 -20.95 25.58
N GLU A 676 0.07 -21.71 26.63
CA GLU A 676 -0.81 -22.90 26.57
C GLU A 676 -2.18 -22.57 25.96
N TRP A 677 -2.72 -21.40 26.28
CA TRP A 677 -3.98 -20.90 25.72
C TRP A 677 -3.94 -20.84 24.19
N SER A 678 -2.85 -20.32 23.61
CA SER A 678 -2.72 -20.21 22.16
C SER A 678 -2.58 -21.56 21.48
N MET A 679 -1.87 -22.50 22.09
CA MET A 679 -1.78 -23.86 21.57
C MET A 679 -3.17 -24.52 21.46
N GLN A 680 -4.09 -24.18 22.36
CA GLN A 680 -5.44 -24.76 22.39
C GLN A 680 -6.48 -23.98 21.57
N HIS A 681 -6.37 -22.64 21.51
CA HIS A 681 -7.47 -21.78 21.06
C HIS A 681 -7.19 -20.96 19.80
N THR A 682 -5.94 -20.81 19.34
CA THR A 682 -5.63 -19.94 18.19
C THR A 682 -6.39 -20.34 16.92
N PHE A 683 -6.60 -21.64 16.69
CA PHE A 683 -7.37 -22.15 15.54
C PHE A 683 -8.84 -22.47 15.85
N ILE A 684 -9.26 -22.39 17.12
CA ILE A 684 -10.61 -22.71 17.60
C ILE A 684 -11.18 -21.49 18.34
N LEU A 685 -11.24 -20.37 17.63
CA LEU A 685 -11.84 -19.14 18.15
C LEU A 685 -13.37 -19.22 18.16
N PRO A 686 -14.06 -18.54 19.10
CA PRO A 686 -15.52 -18.52 19.14
C PRO A 686 -16.13 -18.04 17.83
N LYS A 687 -17.29 -18.61 17.42
CA LYS A 687 -17.98 -18.21 16.17
C LYS A 687 -18.21 -16.70 16.05
N ARG A 688 -18.54 -16.01 17.16
CA ARG A 688 -18.70 -14.55 17.20
C ARG A 688 -17.43 -13.78 16.81
N TYR A 689 -16.25 -14.36 17.08
CA TYR A 689 -14.97 -13.78 16.69
C TYR A 689 -14.59 -14.18 15.25
N GLN A 690 -14.92 -15.41 14.82
CA GLN A 690 -14.71 -15.83 13.43
C GLN A 690 -15.59 -15.03 12.45
N GLU A 691 -16.80 -14.68 12.86
CA GLU A 691 -17.75 -13.83 12.10
C GLU A 691 -17.47 -12.33 12.29
N PHE A 692 -16.35 -11.97 12.93
CA PHE A 692 -16.02 -10.58 13.24
C PHE A 692 -15.85 -9.73 11.96
N PRO A 693 -16.56 -8.61 11.84
CA PRO A 693 -16.55 -7.83 10.60
C PRO A 693 -15.25 -7.03 10.45
N GLY A 694 -14.45 -7.41 9.45
CA GLY A 694 -13.22 -6.72 9.11
C GLY A 694 -12.04 -7.10 10.01
N GLU A 695 -10.92 -6.42 9.80
CA GLU A 695 -9.67 -6.66 10.52
C GLU A 695 -9.70 -6.08 11.94
N VAL A 696 -9.11 -6.79 12.91
CA VAL A 696 -8.86 -6.26 14.25
C VAL A 696 -7.78 -5.19 14.18
N ILE A 697 -8.12 -3.98 14.65
CA ILE A 697 -7.26 -2.80 14.52
C ILE A 697 -6.63 -2.38 15.85
N GLY A 698 -7.16 -2.90 16.95
CA GLY A 698 -6.83 -2.45 18.28
C GLY A 698 -7.34 -3.40 19.33
N LEU A 699 -6.65 -3.36 20.46
CA LEU A 699 -6.85 -4.24 21.59
C LEU A 699 -6.77 -3.40 22.87
N SER A 700 -7.66 -3.67 23.82
CA SER A 700 -7.69 -3.02 25.13
C SER A 700 -7.95 -4.04 26.23
N PHE A 701 -7.40 -3.77 27.41
CA PHE A 701 -7.53 -4.61 28.59
C PHE A 701 -8.50 -3.98 29.59
N LEU A 702 -9.29 -4.81 30.25
CA LEU A 702 -10.17 -4.35 31.32
C LEU A 702 -9.35 -3.90 32.54
N PRO A 703 -9.66 -2.73 33.14
CA PRO A 703 -8.93 -2.21 34.29
C PRO A 703 -9.20 -3.00 35.59
N SER A 704 -10.15 -3.94 35.60
CA SER A 704 -10.48 -4.73 36.80
C SER A 704 -9.46 -5.83 37.03
N SER A 705 -8.87 -5.87 38.24
CA SER A 705 -7.88 -6.87 38.66
C SER A 705 -8.34 -8.34 38.63
N LYS A 706 -9.64 -8.59 38.46
CA LYS A 706 -10.25 -9.93 38.45
C LYS A 706 -10.52 -10.50 37.06
N SER A 707 -10.43 -9.71 35.99
CA SER A 707 -10.79 -10.14 34.63
C SER A 707 -9.53 -10.27 33.77
N SER A 708 -9.37 -11.41 33.12
CA SER A 708 -8.39 -11.61 32.03
C SER A 708 -9.05 -11.54 30.65
N SER A 709 -10.16 -10.80 30.57
CA SER A 709 -10.89 -10.60 29.34
C SER A 709 -10.28 -9.46 28.53
N ILE A 710 -10.28 -9.65 27.23
CA ILE A 710 -9.73 -8.73 26.26
C ILE A 710 -10.86 -8.14 25.43
N ILE A 711 -10.70 -6.87 25.07
CA ILE A 711 -11.61 -6.16 24.19
C ILE A 711 -10.88 -5.89 22.89
N VAL A 712 -11.35 -6.49 21.80
CA VAL A 712 -10.90 -6.17 20.45
C VAL A 712 -11.92 -5.30 19.72
N TYR A 713 -11.44 -4.47 18.80
CA TYR A 713 -12.31 -3.63 17.97
C TYR A 713 -11.79 -3.54 16.51
N SER A 714 -12.71 -3.25 15.58
CA SER A 714 -12.50 -3.13 14.14
C SER A 714 -13.08 -1.81 13.64
N ALA A 715 -12.56 -1.28 12.54
CA ALA A 715 -13.10 -0.08 11.91
C ALA A 715 -14.49 -0.26 11.29
N ARG A 716 -14.89 -1.48 10.92
CA ARG A 716 -16.24 -1.77 10.41
C ARG A 716 -17.25 -1.97 11.53
N CYS A 717 -16.78 -2.12 12.76
CA CYS A 717 -17.63 -2.50 13.86
C CYS A 717 -17.93 -1.29 14.74
N SER A 718 -19.18 -0.84 14.72
CA SER A 718 -19.65 0.29 15.53
C SER A 718 -19.97 -0.11 16.98
N SER A 719 -20.11 -1.41 17.29
CA SER A 719 -20.64 -1.86 18.59
C SER A 719 -20.23 -3.27 19.06
N LEU A 720 -19.56 -4.11 18.25
CA LEU A 720 -19.21 -5.47 18.66
C LEU A 720 -17.83 -5.47 19.34
N LEU A 721 -17.84 -5.39 20.67
CA LEU A 721 -16.70 -5.75 21.50
C LEU A 721 -16.76 -7.26 21.70
N VAL A 722 -15.82 -8.00 21.13
CA VAL A 722 -15.75 -9.45 21.38
C VAL A 722 -14.94 -9.67 22.64
N TYR A 723 -15.61 -10.20 23.67
CA TYR A 723 -14.99 -10.65 24.90
C TYR A 723 -14.51 -12.08 24.71
N PHE A 724 -13.24 -12.31 24.98
CA PHE A 724 -12.73 -13.64 25.24
C PHE A 724 -11.70 -13.56 26.35
N THR A 725 -11.65 -14.62 27.15
CA THR A 725 -10.80 -14.71 28.33
C THR A 725 -9.55 -15.47 27.92
N VAL A 726 -8.39 -14.81 28.02
CA VAL A 726 -7.08 -15.46 27.92
C VAL A 726 -6.66 -15.72 29.36
N VAL A 727 -6.60 -16.98 29.78
CA VAL A 727 -6.22 -17.35 31.16
C VAL A 727 -4.73 -17.56 31.22
#